data_AF-A0A934K0G4-F1
#
_entry.id   AF-A0A934K0G4-F1
#
_cell.length_a   1.000
_cell.length_b   1.000
_cell.length_c   1.000
_cell.angle_alpha   90.00
_cell.angle_beta   90.00
_cell.angle_gamma   90.00
#
_symmetry.space_group_name_H-M   'P 1'
#
loop_
_entity.id
_entity.type
_entity.pdbx_description
1 polymer ?
#
loop_
_entity_poly.entity_id
_entity_poly.type
_entity_poly.pdbx_seq_one_letter_code
_entity_poly.pdbx_strand_id
1 'polypeptide(L)'
;MKARRAVRFGVAGLALVILTSGLAVSAPAAAATPGAAISPPHAPFDDTTGAPRPGLTPGARASSLMHPKHPLVRPSPQSLSAAGGAAGAGSSPPDPEVLGFVQQGEVASGAWTSDLRMNLLSTVAYFGVNVNTDGTLVTGDSGYSTWWSSQSTNLINAAHSAGDRVVLTVKAFNDTTIAGSTGSEPARQTLINGIINQVVNRPADGVNIDYEGVSSSLAANFTTFISELQTALSGRAAGRSYLTVDTYASAGQGGTMYDLAALWHHVDALDLMGYGFAPCVAGHSGPTAPMGGCWYNVTQAVGDYMTKYGVPANELLLGVPYYGYKWSVSALTGSGQDPTTSGSSADTYAGALGDFSCAQQLQQHWDATYQEPWASWYSPATGDPCGGNYGSYRELYYDNGQSLGIKYDLVNSRALRGIAIWALGYDSGSSDLWNEISAKFTVTKYPAFKPKGVGAPSVTVLPDGSQQLVFWKGFANHLFEGWYSGGYWHGPLDLTSVLGPSATLASAPNVAVTPDGNTQTVFWAGTGGHLFEAWWATARWNGPVDLTAAALGPSGVLASSPSVAMTPDGSTQAVFWKGPGAHLYEAWWAGGRWNGPADLTAGAFGGSGLMNSAPSVVVTRDGSSQLVYWAGPAGHLYEAWWAAGRWNGPADIAAAALGSAATLGSAPSVTVTPDGTSQLVFWSAPGGALLEAWWAGGRWNGPANWTSWAFGGLGPLSSGPSATVLPNGSQQLVFWQGPSETLWEAWYAGRWYGPANLSAG
;
A
#
# COMPACT_ATOMS: atom_id res chain seq x y z
N MET A 1 23.87 -30.89 75.73
CA MET A 1 22.64 -30.77 76.56
C MET A 1 21.59 -31.73 75.97
N LYS A 2 20.95 -32.59 76.78
CA LYS A 2 19.56 -32.46 77.27
C LYS A 2 18.53 -31.94 76.22
N ALA A 3 17.40 -32.60 75.93
CA ALA A 3 16.95 -33.97 76.30
C ALA A 3 15.67 -34.42 75.55
N ARG A 4 15.60 -35.73 75.18
CA ARG A 4 14.37 -36.61 75.11
C ARG A 4 13.30 -36.24 74.04
N ARG A 5 12.48 -37.14 73.47
CA ARG A 5 12.07 -38.56 73.65
C ARG A 5 11.73 -39.12 72.22
N ALA A 6 12.01 -40.36 71.77
CA ALA A 6 11.47 -41.69 72.14
C ALA A 6 9.91 -41.76 72.07
N VAL A 7 9.21 -42.74 71.46
CA VAL A 7 9.35 -44.22 71.24
C VAL A 7 8.72 -44.57 69.85
N ARG A 8 9.01 -45.61 69.01
CA ARG A 8 9.55 -47.01 69.01
C ARG A 8 8.49 -48.14 68.91
N PHE A 9 8.91 -49.35 68.47
CA PHE A 9 8.14 -50.60 68.16
C PHE A 9 7.33 -50.59 66.83
N GLY A 10 7.25 -51.67 66.03
CA GLY A 10 7.92 -53.00 66.01
C GLY A 10 7.75 -53.66 64.60
N VAL A 11 8.71 -54.42 64.01
CA VAL A 11 9.02 -55.87 64.23
C VAL A 11 7.85 -56.78 63.83
N ALA A 12 7.92 -57.78 62.92
CA ALA A 12 8.97 -58.40 62.06
C ALA A 12 8.27 -59.15 60.87
N GLY A 13 8.90 -59.78 59.86
CA GLY A 13 10.30 -59.94 59.45
C GLY A 13 10.49 -61.17 58.52
N LEU A 14 11.74 -61.45 58.08
CA LEU A 14 12.19 -62.59 57.23
C LEU A 14 11.63 -62.64 55.78
N ALA A 15 12.33 -63.17 54.76
CA ALA A 15 13.65 -63.82 54.70
C ALA A 15 14.48 -63.39 53.45
N LEU A 16 15.71 -63.91 53.35
CA LEU A 16 16.74 -63.60 52.33
C LEU A 16 16.89 -64.73 51.29
N VAL A 17 17.24 -64.37 50.04
CA VAL A 17 18.03 -65.11 48.99
C VAL A 17 17.62 -64.52 47.61
N ILE A 18 18.43 -63.78 46.84
CA ILE A 18 19.75 -64.01 46.20
C ILE A 18 19.65 -64.70 44.82
N LEU A 19 19.78 -63.87 43.76
CA LEU A 19 20.22 -64.15 42.37
C LEU A 19 19.42 -65.21 41.53
N THR A 20 19.31 -65.18 40.19
CA THR A 20 20.01 -64.40 39.13
C THR A 20 19.13 -64.25 37.86
N SER A 21 19.39 -63.20 37.05
CA SER A 21 19.27 -63.10 35.57
C SER A 21 18.12 -63.79 34.76
N GLY A 22 17.47 -63.05 33.86
CA GLY A 22 17.04 -63.62 32.55
C GLY A 22 15.70 -63.15 31.93
N LEU A 23 15.77 -62.14 31.05
CA LEU A 23 14.95 -61.96 29.82
C LEU A 23 13.43 -62.34 29.78
N ALA A 24 12.61 -61.30 29.97
CA ALA A 24 11.67 -60.74 28.96
C ALA A 24 10.28 -61.37 28.63
N VAL A 25 9.38 -60.46 28.20
CA VAL A 25 8.09 -60.62 27.51
C VAL A 25 6.92 -61.30 28.24
N SER A 26 6.11 -60.50 28.96
CA SER A 26 4.74 -60.11 28.53
C SER A 26 4.02 -59.35 29.66
N ALA A 27 3.08 -58.46 29.31
CA ALA A 27 2.34 -57.64 30.27
C ALA A 27 0.83 -57.74 30.07
N PRO A 28 0.06 -57.80 31.17
CA PRO A 28 -1.31 -57.31 31.18
C PRO A 28 -1.61 -56.33 32.33
N ALA A 29 -2.38 -55.29 32.01
CA ALA A 29 -3.27 -54.51 32.87
C ALA A 29 -2.82 -54.09 34.30
N ALA A 30 -2.52 -52.79 34.46
CA ALA A 30 -2.74 -52.01 35.68
C ALA A 30 -3.45 -50.70 35.25
N ALA A 31 -4.70 -50.50 35.65
CA ALA A 31 -5.10 -49.76 36.87
C ALA A 31 -5.02 -48.23 36.68
N ALA A 32 -6.19 -47.57 36.63
CA ALA A 32 -6.28 -46.13 36.41
C ALA A 32 -5.82 -45.32 37.62
N THR A 33 -4.95 -44.33 37.39
CA THR A 33 -4.62 -43.28 38.36
C THR A 33 -5.61 -42.11 38.25
N PRO A 34 -5.83 -41.33 39.33
CA PRO A 34 -6.63 -40.11 39.26
C PRO A 34 -6.00 -39.11 38.29
N GLY A 35 -6.85 -38.41 37.51
CA GLY A 35 -6.38 -37.41 36.55
C GLY A 35 -5.61 -36.27 37.22
N ALA A 36 -4.49 -35.88 36.63
CA ALA A 36 -3.74 -34.71 37.08
C ALA A 36 -4.60 -33.44 36.91
N ALA A 37 -4.61 -32.58 37.93
CA ALA A 37 -5.35 -31.32 37.86
C ALA A 37 -4.73 -30.40 36.78
N ILE A 38 -5.53 -29.97 35.82
CA ILE A 38 -5.12 -29.02 34.78
C ILE A 38 -4.97 -27.65 35.45
N SER A 39 -3.76 -27.07 35.39
CA SER A 39 -3.51 -25.71 35.88
C SER A 39 -4.23 -24.68 34.98
N PRO A 40 -5.00 -23.72 35.54
CA PRO A 40 -5.68 -22.70 34.75
C PRO A 40 -4.68 -21.70 34.11
N PRO A 41 -5.00 -21.06 32.98
CA PRO A 41 -3.96 -20.50 32.09
C PRO A 41 -3.26 -19.20 32.54
N HIS A 42 -3.59 -18.62 33.70
CA HIS A 42 -3.28 -17.21 34.00
C HIS A 42 -2.70 -16.98 35.41
N ALA A 43 -1.60 -17.66 35.73
CA ALA A 43 -0.64 -17.10 36.68
C ALA A 43 0.31 -16.14 35.93
N PRO A 44 0.87 -15.11 36.58
CA PRO A 44 1.94 -14.31 35.98
C PRO A 44 3.19 -15.18 35.85
N PHE A 45 3.51 -15.61 34.62
CA PHE A 45 4.65 -16.47 34.34
C PHE A 45 5.83 -15.68 33.76
N ASP A 46 6.98 -15.84 34.39
CA ASP A 46 8.30 -15.42 33.91
C ASP A 46 8.79 -16.44 32.86
N ASP A 47 8.97 -16.00 31.61
CA ASP A 47 9.59 -16.81 30.55
C ASP A 47 10.92 -16.18 30.10
N THR A 48 12.00 -16.82 30.53
CA THR A 48 13.38 -16.55 30.12
C THR A 48 14.01 -17.75 29.40
N THR A 49 13.21 -18.72 28.93
CA THR A 49 13.70 -20.03 28.43
C THR A 49 13.01 -20.60 27.19
N GLY A 50 11.93 -20.00 26.69
CA GLY A 50 11.29 -20.40 25.43
C GLY A 50 12.17 -20.17 24.18
N ALA A 51 12.17 -21.14 23.26
CA ALA A 51 12.77 -20.95 21.93
C ALA A 51 11.79 -20.19 21.00
N PRO A 52 12.21 -19.11 20.32
CA PRO A 52 11.29 -18.21 19.62
C PRO A 52 10.75 -18.79 18.29
N ARG A 53 9.50 -18.40 17.92
CA ARG A 53 9.03 -18.48 16.52
C ARG A 53 9.93 -17.56 15.67
N PRO A 54 10.27 -17.91 14.41
CA PRO A 54 10.73 -16.92 13.44
C PRO A 54 9.66 -15.82 13.29
N GLY A 55 9.97 -14.59 13.70
CA GLY A 55 9.04 -13.45 13.64
C GLY A 55 8.43 -12.98 14.98
N LEU A 56 8.82 -13.56 16.13
CA LEU A 56 8.47 -13.02 17.45
C LEU A 56 9.74 -12.82 18.31
N THR A 57 10.04 -11.57 18.64
CA THR A 57 11.22 -11.18 19.47
C THR A 57 10.80 -10.26 20.61
N PRO A 58 10.87 -10.70 21.88
CA PRO A 58 10.58 -9.85 23.03
C PRO A 58 11.44 -8.56 23.02
N GLY A 59 10.80 -7.41 23.15
CA GLY A 59 11.47 -6.11 23.25
C GLY A 59 11.96 -5.49 21.93
N ALA A 60 11.62 -6.05 20.77
CA ALA A 60 11.85 -5.38 19.50
C ALA A 60 11.03 -4.08 19.39
N ARG A 61 11.58 -3.04 18.74
CA ARG A 61 10.78 -1.87 18.34
C ARG A 61 9.87 -2.28 17.18
N ALA A 62 8.64 -1.77 17.18
CA ALA A 62 7.73 -1.99 16.08
C ALA A 62 8.35 -1.50 14.76
N SER A 63 8.31 -2.36 13.75
CA SER A 63 8.76 -2.05 12.40
C SER A 63 7.53 -2.11 11.49
N SER A 64 7.26 -1.02 10.76
CA SER A 64 6.13 -0.95 9.84
C SER A 64 6.19 -2.11 8.86
N LEU A 65 5.09 -2.86 8.71
CA LEU A 65 5.01 -3.89 7.69
C LEU A 65 5.04 -3.24 6.31
N MET A 66 6.22 -3.19 5.71
CA MET A 66 6.34 -3.09 4.27
C MET A 66 5.80 -4.42 3.70
N HIS A 67 4.50 -4.44 3.43
CA HIS A 67 3.96 -5.30 2.37
C HIS A 67 4.84 -5.08 1.14
N PRO A 68 5.20 -6.13 0.39
CA PRO A 68 6.20 -5.98 -0.65
C PRO A 68 5.68 -5.00 -1.70
N LYS A 69 6.60 -4.25 -2.29
CA LYS A 69 6.45 -3.95 -3.72
C LYS A 69 6.32 -5.31 -4.40
N HIS A 70 5.09 -5.70 -4.75
CA HIS A 70 4.85 -6.91 -5.52
C HIS A 70 5.23 -6.58 -6.97
N PRO A 71 6.38 -7.04 -7.50
CA PRO A 71 6.54 -7.05 -8.95
C PRO A 71 5.42 -7.92 -9.52
N LEU A 72 4.72 -7.41 -10.54
CA LEU A 72 3.62 -8.12 -11.18
C LEU A 72 4.17 -9.28 -12.03
N VAL A 73 4.52 -10.39 -11.37
CA VAL A 73 4.86 -11.65 -12.03
C VAL A 73 3.58 -12.20 -12.66
N ARG A 74 3.43 -12.00 -13.98
CA ARG A 74 2.28 -12.52 -14.75
C ARG A 74 2.17 -14.05 -14.60
N PRO A 75 0.94 -14.60 -14.54
CA PRO A 75 0.73 -16.04 -14.68
C PRO A 75 1.31 -16.56 -16.01
N SER A 76 1.95 -17.73 -15.98
CA SER A 76 2.49 -18.35 -17.19
C SER A 76 1.35 -18.79 -18.13
N PRO A 77 1.33 -18.38 -19.41
CA PRO A 77 0.34 -18.86 -20.37
C PRO A 77 0.44 -20.38 -20.53
N GLN A 78 -0.68 -21.09 -20.38
CA GLN A 78 -0.73 -22.52 -20.70
C GLN A 78 -0.61 -22.74 -22.21
N SER A 79 -0.03 -23.88 -22.58
CA SER A 79 0.46 -24.16 -23.93
C SER A 79 -0.62 -24.25 -25.00
N LEU A 80 -0.41 -23.55 -26.12
CA LEU A 80 -0.97 -23.90 -27.42
C LEU A 80 0.17 -24.14 -28.42
N SER A 81 0.12 -25.30 -29.07
CA SER A 81 0.98 -25.69 -30.21
C SER A 81 0.10 -25.74 -31.47
N ALA A 82 0.59 -25.68 -32.72
CA ALA A 82 1.94 -25.63 -33.28
C ALA A 82 1.86 -24.97 -34.71
N ALA A 83 2.90 -24.80 -35.55
CA ALA A 83 4.33 -25.15 -35.53
C ALA A 83 5.10 -24.23 -36.51
N GLY A 84 6.43 -24.16 -36.38
CA GLY A 84 7.35 -23.43 -37.28
C GLY A 84 8.20 -22.42 -36.49
N GLY A 85 9.53 -22.49 -36.59
CA GLY A 85 10.39 -21.77 -35.65
C GLY A 85 11.72 -21.26 -36.20
N ALA A 86 12.21 -20.20 -35.55
CA ALA A 86 13.59 -19.73 -35.56
C ALA A 86 13.81 -18.80 -34.35
N ALA A 87 15.03 -18.78 -33.78
CA ALA A 87 15.46 -17.98 -32.63
C ALA A 87 14.72 -18.25 -31.29
N GLY A 88 15.35 -17.84 -30.19
CA GLY A 88 14.85 -18.09 -28.83
C GLY A 88 13.78 -17.09 -28.41
N ALA A 89 12.64 -17.58 -27.91
CA ALA A 89 11.62 -16.75 -27.30
C ALA A 89 12.11 -16.23 -25.93
N GLY A 90 12.68 -15.02 -25.93
CA GLY A 90 12.78 -14.24 -24.70
C GLY A 90 11.39 -13.92 -24.15
N SER A 91 11.28 -13.76 -22.84
CA SER A 91 10.10 -13.14 -22.24
C SER A 91 9.87 -11.77 -22.88
N SER A 92 8.61 -11.45 -23.22
CA SER A 92 8.23 -10.08 -23.56
C SER A 92 8.75 -9.13 -22.48
N PRO A 93 9.32 -7.96 -22.84
CA PRO A 93 9.70 -6.96 -21.84
C PRO A 93 8.47 -6.57 -20.99
N PRO A 94 8.67 -6.10 -19.75
CA PRO A 94 7.58 -5.62 -18.91
C PRO A 94 6.83 -4.47 -19.61
N ASP A 95 5.52 -4.45 -19.45
CA ASP A 95 4.60 -3.39 -19.91
C ASP A 95 5.07 -2.02 -19.38
N PRO A 96 5.57 -1.10 -20.25
CA PRO A 96 6.29 0.08 -19.79
C PRO A 96 5.44 1.08 -18.98
N GLU A 97 6.12 1.81 -18.10
CA GLU A 97 5.55 2.97 -17.40
C GLU A 97 5.42 4.15 -18.37
N VAL A 98 4.29 4.86 -18.29
CA VAL A 98 4.11 6.18 -18.86
C VAL A 98 3.87 7.18 -17.73
N LEU A 99 4.95 7.85 -17.31
CA LEU A 99 4.90 9.00 -16.42
C LEU A 99 4.68 10.27 -17.27
N GLY A 100 3.95 11.25 -16.76
CA GLY A 100 3.86 12.56 -17.40
C GLY A 100 3.69 13.69 -16.41
N PHE A 101 4.45 14.77 -16.62
CA PHE A 101 4.42 15.96 -15.78
C PHE A 101 3.28 16.88 -16.22
N VAL A 102 2.35 17.19 -15.31
CA VAL A 102 1.25 18.12 -15.56
C VAL A 102 1.50 19.42 -14.77
N GLN A 103 1.51 20.55 -15.49
CA GLN A 103 1.93 21.83 -14.92
C GLN A 103 0.83 22.52 -14.10
N GLN A 104 1.25 23.34 -13.14
CA GLN A 104 0.36 24.17 -12.31
C GLN A 104 -0.72 24.91 -13.11
N GLY A 105 -0.38 25.51 -14.26
CA GLY A 105 -1.35 26.24 -15.10
C GLY A 105 -2.41 25.33 -15.73
N GLU A 106 -2.00 24.15 -16.17
CA GLU A 106 -2.84 23.11 -16.79
C GLU A 106 -3.87 22.55 -15.79
N VAL A 107 -3.44 22.34 -14.55
CA VAL A 107 -4.33 21.94 -13.45
C VAL A 107 -5.26 23.08 -13.03
N ALA A 108 -4.74 24.31 -12.91
CA ALA A 108 -5.52 25.46 -12.45
C ALA A 108 -6.63 25.88 -13.45
N SER A 109 -6.37 25.76 -14.75
CA SER A 109 -7.35 26.05 -15.81
C SER A 109 -8.45 25.00 -15.92
N GLY A 110 -8.13 23.73 -15.64
CA GLY A 110 -8.99 22.58 -15.89
C GLY A 110 -8.86 21.97 -17.29
N ALA A 111 -7.96 22.48 -18.14
CA ALA A 111 -7.69 21.96 -19.48
C ALA A 111 -7.27 20.48 -19.46
N TRP A 112 -6.70 20.01 -18.35
CA TRP A 112 -6.30 18.61 -18.17
C TRP A 112 -7.44 17.60 -18.41
N THR A 113 -8.70 18.04 -18.30
CA THR A 113 -9.90 17.23 -18.55
C THR A 113 -10.15 16.93 -20.03
N SER A 114 -9.69 17.78 -20.95
CA SER A 114 -9.77 17.57 -22.40
C SER A 114 -8.46 17.07 -23.00
N ASP A 115 -7.32 17.38 -22.37
CA ASP A 115 -6.03 17.30 -23.04
C ASP A 115 -5.29 15.99 -22.70
N LEU A 116 -5.36 15.54 -21.45
CA LEU A 116 -4.73 14.27 -21.04
C LEU A 116 -5.53 13.05 -21.51
N ARG A 117 -4.82 11.97 -21.89
CA ARG A 117 -5.41 10.64 -22.14
C ARG A 117 -5.06 9.71 -20.99
N MET A 118 -5.77 9.83 -19.86
CA MET A 118 -5.47 9.05 -18.64
C MET A 118 -5.32 7.54 -18.92
N ASN A 119 -6.12 6.95 -19.81
CA ASN A 119 -6.01 5.53 -20.19
C ASN A 119 -4.67 5.11 -20.85
N LEU A 120 -3.80 6.06 -21.21
CA LEU A 120 -2.45 5.85 -21.77
C LEU A 120 -1.33 6.28 -20.81
N LEU A 121 -1.67 6.73 -19.59
CA LEU A 121 -0.72 7.01 -18.52
C LEU A 121 -0.62 5.81 -17.56
N SER A 122 0.33 5.87 -16.64
CA SER A 122 0.38 5.07 -15.40
C SER A 122 0.81 5.90 -14.17
N THR A 123 1.40 7.08 -14.39
CA THR A 123 1.77 8.04 -13.34
C THR A 123 1.54 9.48 -13.84
N VAL A 124 0.83 10.29 -13.06
CA VAL A 124 0.72 11.75 -13.23
C VAL A 124 1.64 12.44 -12.21
N ALA A 125 2.60 13.24 -12.66
CA ALA A 125 3.47 14.03 -11.78
C ALA A 125 2.97 15.49 -11.74
N TYR A 126 2.47 15.95 -10.60
CA TYR A 126 2.03 17.34 -10.45
C TYR A 126 3.23 18.28 -10.28
N PHE A 127 3.39 19.20 -11.22
CA PHE A 127 4.53 20.10 -11.31
C PHE A 127 4.19 21.56 -10.93
N GLY A 128 4.51 22.04 -9.73
CA GLY A 128 5.17 21.37 -8.60
C GLY A 128 5.35 22.37 -7.45
N VAL A 129 5.85 21.92 -6.29
CA VAL A 129 6.04 22.75 -5.09
C VAL A 129 7.51 23.12 -4.89
N ASN A 130 7.79 24.42 -4.71
CA ASN A 130 9.14 24.94 -4.51
C ASN A 130 9.63 24.74 -3.06
N VAL A 131 10.95 24.81 -2.85
CA VAL A 131 11.61 24.62 -1.54
C VAL A 131 12.44 25.84 -1.13
N ASN A 132 12.48 26.14 0.18
CA ASN A 132 13.29 27.19 0.79
C ASN A 132 14.67 26.67 1.23
N THR A 133 15.63 27.58 1.42
CA THR A 133 17.00 27.27 1.90
C THR A 133 17.07 26.65 3.30
N ASP A 134 16.00 26.67 4.09
CA ASP A 134 15.89 26.04 5.42
C ASP A 134 15.26 24.64 5.37
N GLY A 135 14.88 24.16 4.18
CA GLY A 135 14.16 22.89 3.99
C GLY A 135 12.63 23.02 4.12
N THR A 136 12.06 24.19 4.42
CA THR A 136 10.60 24.35 4.38
C THR A 136 10.08 24.38 2.94
N LEU A 137 8.86 23.86 2.72
CA LEU A 137 8.17 24.02 1.43
C LEU A 137 7.64 25.45 1.29
N VAL A 138 7.71 26.01 0.09
CA VAL A 138 7.10 27.31 -0.23
C VAL A 138 5.59 27.13 -0.29
N THR A 139 4.86 27.74 0.65
CA THR A 139 3.39 27.60 0.75
C THR A 139 2.60 28.78 0.18
N GLY A 140 3.29 29.89 -0.14
CA GLY A 140 2.69 31.16 -0.56
C GLY A 140 2.61 31.38 -2.08
N ASP A 141 2.89 30.37 -2.90
CA ASP A 141 2.94 30.49 -4.37
C ASP A 141 1.77 29.78 -5.09
N SER A 142 1.72 29.90 -6.42
CA SER A 142 0.70 29.26 -7.26
C SER A 142 0.86 27.73 -7.33
N GLY A 143 2.09 27.20 -7.15
CA GLY A 143 2.40 25.78 -7.14
C GLY A 143 1.75 25.07 -5.95
N TYR A 144 1.95 25.59 -4.75
CA TYR A 144 1.35 25.06 -3.52
C TYR A 144 -0.15 25.31 -3.45
N SER A 145 -0.61 26.53 -3.76
CA SER A 145 -2.05 26.83 -3.70
C SER A 145 -2.87 26.06 -4.74
N THR A 146 -2.32 25.79 -5.93
CA THR A 146 -2.97 24.91 -6.91
C THR A 146 -2.87 23.43 -6.50
N TRP A 147 -1.77 22.99 -5.88
CA TRP A 147 -1.68 21.61 -5.33
C TRP A 147 -2.79 21.32 -4.30
N TRP A 148 -3.23 22.33 -3.55
CA TRP A 148 -4.35 22.23 -2.60
C TRP A 148 -5.74 22.60 -3.17
N SER A 149 -5.84 22.80 -4.48
CA SER A 149 -7.10 23.20 -5.14
C SER A 149 -8.10 22.05 -5.33
N SER A 150 -9.37 22.42 -5.57
CA SER A 150 -10.40 21.49 -6.03
C SER A 150 -10.05 20.86 -7.39
N GLN A 151 -9.41 21.61 -8.31
CA GLN A 151 -8.99 21.05 -9.60
C GLN A 151 -7.89 19.99 -9.45
N SER A 152 -6.88 20.23 -8.61
CA SER A 152 -5.88 19.21 -8.29
C SER A 152 -6.51 17.98 -7.59
N THR A 153 -7.55 18.19 -6.77
CA THR A 153 -8.32 17.08 -6.18
C THR A 153 -9.10 16.28 -7.23
N ASN A 154 -9.74 16.95 -8.19
CA ASN A 154 -10.43 16.30 -9.31
C ASN A 154 -9.45 15.50 -10.18
N LEU A 155 -8.27 16.04 -10.45
CA LEU A 155 -7.18 15.37 -11.18
C LEU A 155 -6.74 14.08 -10.47
N ILE A 156 -6.48 14.14 -9.16
CA ILE A 156 -6.10 12.97 -8.35
C ILE A 156 -7.17 11.89 -8.44
N ASN A 157 -8.42 12.25 -8.17
CA ASN A 157 -9.54 11.31 -8.23
C ASN A 157 -9.72 10.69 -9.63
N ALA A 158 -9.48 11.45 -10.70
CA ALA A 158 -9.57 10.96 -12.09
C ALA A 158 -8.44 9.99 -12.44
N ALA A 159 -7.21 10.30 -12.03
CA ALA A 159 -6.04 9.43 -12.19
C ALA A 159 -6.23 8.11 -11.42
N HIS A 160 -6.54 8.16 -10.13
CA HIS A 160 -6.83 6.97 -9.32
C HIS A 160 -7.99 6.14 -9.88
N SER A 161 -9.05 6.79 -10.38
CA SER A 161 -10.19 6.11 -11.03
C SER A 161 -9.80 5.32 -12.29
N ALA A 162 -8.77 5.79 -13.00
CA ALA A 162 -8.21 5.18 -14.21
C ALA A 162 -7.08 4.16 -13.93
N GLY A 163 -6.68 3.99 -12.66
CA GLY A 163 -5.58 3.12 -12.25
C GLY A 163 -4.19 3.74 -12.39
N ASP A 164 -4.12 5.07 -12.39
CA ASP A 164 -2.87 5.84 -12.41
C ASP A 164 -2.45 6.25 -11.00
N ARG A 165 -1.13 6.28 -10.75
CA ARG A 165 -0.58 6.97 -9.58
C ARG A 165 -0.57 8.48 -9.78
N VAL A 166 -0.58 9.25 -8.70
CA VAL A 166 -0.21 10.66 -8.69
C VAL A 166 0.95 10.92 -7.76
N VAL A 167 2.00 11.59 -8.24
CA VAL A 167 3.13 12.05 -7.43
C VAL A 167 3.19 13.57 -7.39
N LEU A 168 3.68 14.12 -6.28
CA LEU A 168 4.01 15.54 -6.20
C LEU A 168 5.46 15.75 -6.66
N THR A 169 5.72 16.63 -7.64
CA THR A 169 7.08 17.13 -7.89
C THR A 169 7.44 18.21 -6.86
N VAL A 170 8.58 18.03 -6.20
CA VAL A 170 9.18 18.96 -5.23
C VAL A 170 10.52 19.44 -5.77
N LYS A 171 10.69 20.76 -5.90
CA LYS A 171 11.69 21.31 -6.84
C LYS A 171 12.52 22.48 -6.34
N ALA A 172 13.76 22.58 -6.85
CA ALA A 172 14.72 23.64 -6.54
C ALA A 172 15.78 23.80 -7.64
N PHE A 173 15.80 24.96 -8.32
CA PHE A 173 16.62 25.20 -9.52
C PHE A 173 17.85 26.09 -9.29
N ASN A 174 18.52 25.94 -8.13
CA ASN A 174 19.80 26.59 -7.89
C ASN A 174 20.58 25.96 -6.72
N ASP A 175 21.90 25.98 -6.83
CA ASP A 175 22.86 25.46 -5.85
C ASP A 175 22.64 25.99 -4.42
N THR A 176 22.16 27.22 -4.24
CA THR A 176 21.98 27.80 -2.89
C THR A 176 20.78 27.19 -2.17
N THR A 177 19.64 27.04 -2.86
CA THR A 177 18.46 26.34 -2.32
C THR A 177 18.76 24.86 -2.08
N ILE A 178 19.45 24.20 -3.02
CA ILE A 178 19.78 22.78 -2.89
C ILE A 178 20.76 22.54 -1.74
N ALA A 179 21.83 23.33 -1.63
CA ALA A 179 22.81 23.22 -0.55
C ALA A 179 22.20 23.55 0.83
N GLY A 180 21.33 24.55 0.91
CA GLY A 180 20.63 24.87 2.16
C GLY A 180 19.69 23.75 2.61
N SER A 181 18.78 23.33 1.73
CA SER A 181 17.74 22.34 2.06
C SER A 181 18.27 20.92 2.31
N THR A 182 19.42 20.54 1.73
CA THR A 182 20.01 19.19 1.90
C THR A 182 21.25 19.14 2.81
N GLY A 183 21.94 20.27 3.01
CA GLY A 183 23.29 20.33 3.59
C GLY A 183 23.40 20.06 5.09
N SER A 184 22.29 19.83 5.79
CA SER A 184 22.29 19.44 7.20
C SER A 184 21.12 18.51 7.52
N GLU A 185 21.30 17.62 8.50
CA GLU A 185 20.24 16.71 8.97
C GLU A 185 18.96 17.46 9.42
N PRO A 186 19.00 18.58 10.16
CA PRO A 186 17.79 19.33 10.49
C PRO A 186 17.05 19.90 9.28
N ALA A 187 17.77 20.37 8.25
CA ALA A 187 17.16 20.88 7.01
C ALA A 187 16.52 19.72 6.21
N ARG A 188 17.25 18.59 6.05
CA ARG A 188 16.71 17.39 5.40
C ARG A 188 15.47 16.86 6.11
N GLN A 189 15.51 16.72 7.43
CA GLN A 189 14.35 16.22 8.18
C GLN A 189 13.19 17.23 8.18
N THR A 190 13.44 18.54 8.11
CA THR A 190 12.40 19.56 7.89
C THR A 190 11.74 19.38 6.52
N LEU A 191 12.54 19.21 5.46
CA LEU A 191 12.06 18.97 4.10
C LEU A 191 11.29 17.66 3.98
N ILE A 192 11.85 16.56 4.46
CA ILE A 192 11.21 15.24 4.45
C ILE A 192 9.89 15.28 5.24
N ASN A 193 9.84 15.93 6.40
CA ASN A 193 8.58 16.12 7.13
C ASN A 193 7.56 16.92 6.30
N GLY A 194 8.00 17.99 5.61
CA GLY A 194 7.17 18.76 4.69
C GLY A 194 6.60 17.92 3.55
N ILE A 195 7.45 17.13 2.89
CA ILE A 195 7.10 16.23 1.77
C ILE A 195 6.12 15.15 2.23
N ILE A 196 6.44 14.42 3.30
CA ILE A 196 5.57 13.39 3.87
C ILE A 196 4.19 13.99 4.23
N ASN A 197 4.15 15.21 4.77
CA ASN A 197 2.87 15.89 5.03
C ASN A 197 2.07 16.23 3.76
N GLN A 198 2.71 16.54 2.63
CA GLN A 198 1.97 16.68 1.36
C GLN A 198 1.46 15.33 0.88
N VAL A 199 2.36 14.36 0.76
CA VAL A 199 2.09 13.01 0.26
C VAL A 199 0.97 12.34 1.06
N VAL A 200 0.98 12.47 2.39
CA VAL A 200 -0.04 11.91 3.29
C VAL A 200 -1.40 12.61 3.22
N ASN A 201 -1.45 13.95 3.12
CA ASN A 201 -2.71 14.70 3.20
C ASN A 201 -3.37 15.02 1.85
N ARG A 202 -2.66 14.84 0.72
CA ARG A 202 -3.14 15.12 -0.64
C ARG A 202 -3.16 13.87 -1.54
N PRO A 203 -3.65 12.71 -1.05
CA PRO A 203 -3.54 11.37 -1.66
C PRO A 203 -2.59 11.23 -2.86
N ALA A 204 -1.31 11.51 -2.64
CA ALA A 204 -0.28 11.23 -3.62
C ALA A 204 0.38 9.91 -3.25
N ASP A 205 0.71 9.10 -4.24
CA ASP A 205 1.24 7.74 -4.09
C ASP A 205 2.77 7.72 -4.04
N GLY A 206 3.35 8.92 -3.96
CA GLY A 206 4.79 9.15 -4.02
C GLY A 206 5.15 10.62 -4.21
N VAL A 207 6.43 10.83 -4.47
CA VAL A 207 7.03 12.12 -4.76
C VAL A 207 8.03 11.98 -5.90
N ASN A 208 8.16 13.04 -6.68
CA ASN A 208 9.19 13.23 -7.68
C ASN A 208 10.09 14.40 -7.20
N ILE A 209 11.41 14.28 -7.36
CA ILE A 209 12.35 15.32 -6.94
C ILE A 209 13.06 15.90 -8.16
N ASP A 210 12.73 17.14 -8.47
CA ASP A 210 13.27 17.92 -9.59
C ASP A 210 14.21 19.01 -9.06
N TYR A 211 15.45 18.64 -8.82
CA TYR A 211 16.47 19.53 -8.26
C TYR A 211 17.51 19.83 -9.34
N GLU A 212 17.53 21.06 -9.86
CA GLU A 212 18.47 21.49 -10.90
C GLU A 212 19.60 22.35 -10.29
N GLY A 213 20.80 21.79 -10.21
CA GLY A 213 22.01 22.48 -9.73
C GLY A 213 23.25 22.11 -10.55
N VAL A 214 24.33 22.88 -10.40
CA VAL A 214 25.55 22.76 -11.24
C VAL A 214 26.83 22.45 -10.47
N SER A 215 26.88 22.64 -9.15
CA SER A 215 28.04 22.22 -8.35
C SER A 215 28.05 20.72 -8.04
N SER A 216 29.22 20.09 -8.17
CA SER A 216 29.47 18.72 -7.68
C SER A 216 29.43 18.60 -6.15
N SER A 217 29.56 19.71 -5.40
CA SER A 217 29.50 19.71 -3.93
C SER A 217 28.11 19.37 -3.36
N LEU A 218 27.08 19.31 -4.21
CA LEU A 218 25.70 18.99 -3.82
C LEU A 218 25.49 17.47 -3.67
N ALA A 219 26.24 16.65 -4.42
CA ALA A 219 25.96 15.23 -4.64
C ALA A 219 25.79 14.40 -3.37
N ALA A 220 26.76 14.44 -2.46
CA ALA A 220 26.72 13.63 -1.24
C ALA A 220 25.52 13.99 -0.33
N ASN A 221 25.20 15.28 -0.21
CA ASN A 221 24.07 15.74 0.60
C ASN A 221 22.72 15.44 -0.06
N PHE A 222 22.65 15.56 -1.40
CA PHE A 222 21.47 15.20 -2.17
C PHE A 222 21.18 13.69 -2.12
N THR A 223 22.17 12.83 -2.36
CA THR A 223 22.01 11.37 -2.23
C THR A 223 21.64 10.97 -0.80
N THR A 224 22.21 11.63 0.23
CA THR A 224 21.80 11.42 1.63
C THR A 224 20.34 11.81 1.85
N PHE A 225 19.88 12.95 1.31
CA PHE A 225 18.48 13.37 1.35
C PHE A 225 17.54 12.38 0.67
N ILE A 226 17.88 11.87 -0.52
CA ILE A 226 17.06 10.87 -1.23
C ILE A 226 17.00 9.55 -0.45
N SER A 227 18.10 9.11 0.18
CA SER A 227 18.15 7.93 1.06
C SER A 227 17.27 8.07 2.31
N GLU A 228 17.39 9.21 3.01
CA GLU A 228 16.55 9.54 4.18
C GLU A 228 15.07 9.70 3.78
N LEU A 229 14.79 10.28 2.61
CA LEU A 229 13.45 10.48 2.06
C LEU A 229 12.80 9.14 1.70
N GLN A 230 13.49 8.21 1.02
CA GLN A 230 12.90 6.93 0.66
C GLN A 230 12.64 6.03 1.88
N THR A 231 13.54 6.10 2.88
CA THR A 231 13.33 5.48 4.19
C THR A 231 12.09 6.07 4.88
N ALA A 232 11.94 7.39 4.85
CA ALA A 232 10.80 8.09 5.43
C ALA A 232 9.49 7.83 4.70
N LEU A 233 9.49 7.77 3.36
CA LEU A 233 8.33 7.43 2.54
C LEU A 233 7.86 6.01 2.87
N SER A 234 8.79 5.05 2.86
CA SER A 234 8.48 3.63 3.10
C SER A 234 7.96 3.36 4.52
N GLY A 235 8.40 4.11 5.54
CA GLY A 235 7.96 3.96 6.93
C GLY A 235 6.82 4.88 7.40
N ARG A 236 6.72 6.11 6.87
CA ARG A 236 5.77 7.15 7.35
C ARG A 236 4.68 7.50 6.33
N ALA A 237 4.85 7.09 5.08
CA ALA A 237 3.87 7.20 4.02
C ALA A 237 3.68 5.83 3.34
N ALA A 238 3.60 4.75 4.13
CA ALA A 238 3.48 3.39 3.63
C ALA A 238 2.35 3.26 2.59
N GLY A 239 2.64 2.56 1.48
CA GLY A 239 1.78 2.52 0.28
C GLY A 239 1.98 3.68 -0.70
N ARG A 240 2.47 4.83 -0.24
CA ARG A 240 2.81 6.03 -1.04
C ARG A 240 4.32 6.20 -1.22
N SER A 241 5.07 5.11 -1.28
CA SER A 241 6.53 5.13 -1.29
C SER A 241 7.16 5.11 -2.69
N TYR A 242 6.41 5.59 -3.69
CA TYR A 242 6.98 5.77 -5.02
C TYR A 242 7.89 6.99 -5.06
N LEU A 243 9.17 6.80 -5.45
CA LEU A 243 10.13 7.89 -5.55
C LEU A 243 10.81 7.90 -6.92
N THR A 244 10.76 9.04 -7.59
CA THR A 244 11.57 9.34 -8.78
C THR A 244 12.43 10.57 -8.55
N VAL A 245 13.56 10.64 -9.23
CA VAL A 245 14.47 11.78 -9.19
C VAL A 245 14.85 12.14 -10.62
N ASP A 246 14.67 13.41 -10.97
CA ASP A 246 14.96 13.90 -12.31
C ASP A 246 16.45 14.23 -12.41
N THR A 247 17.09 13.83 -13.52
CA THR A 247 18.55 13.87 -13.65
C THR A 247 18.97 14.25 -15.07
N TYR A 248 20.04 15.04 -15.19
CA TYR A 248 20.55 15.46 -16.50
C TYR A 248 21.25 14.30 -17.23
N ALA A 249 21.01 14.18 -18.53
CA ALA A 249 21.83 13.36 -19.43
C ALA A 249 23.34 13.65 -19.35
N SER A 250 23.73 14.87 -18.96
CA SER A 250 25.13 15.24 -18.75
C SER A 250 25.78 14.49 -17.59
N ALA A 251 25.04 14.09 -16.55
CA ALA A 251 25.56 13.33 -15.41
C ALA A 251 26.17 11.98 -15.84
N GLY A 252 25.53 11.29 -16.79
CA GLY A 252 26.05 10.06 -17.41
C GLY A 252 27.37 10.26 -18.20
N GLN A 253 27.70 11.51 -18.54
CA GLN A 253 28.93 11.89 -19.22
C GLN A 253 29.98 12.52 -18.28
N GLY A 254 29.82 12.41 -16.96
CA GLY A 254 30.70 13.04 -15.97
C GLY A 254 30.31 14.48 -15.63
N GLY A 255 29.08 14.87 -15.92
CA GLY A 255 28.44 16.08 -15.40
C GLY A 255 28.31 16.05 -13.87
N THR A 256 27.95 17.19 -13.30
CA THR A 256 28.00 17.46 -11.87
C THR A 256 26.66 17.24 -11.18
N MET A 257 26.53 17.71 -9.93
CA MET A 257 25.41 17.54 -9.01
C MET A 257 25.06 16.11 -8.55
N TYR A 258 25.03 15.08 -9.40
CA TYR A 258 24.50 13.76 -9.03
C TYR A 258 25.59 12.69 -8.86
N ASP A 259 25.54 11.92 -7.78
CA ASP A 259 26.26 10.64 -7.67
C ASP A 259 25.33 9.50 -8.11
N LEU A 260 25.20 9.31 -9.43
CA LEU A 260 24.26 8.35 -10.03
C LEU A 260 24.44 6.93 -9.46
N ALA A 261 25.68 6.50 -9.20
CA ALA A 261 26.01 5.16 -8.75
C ALA A 261 25.57 4.88 -7.30
N ALA A 262 25.52 5.90 -6.44
CA ALA A 262 24.94 5.79 -5.10
C ALA A 262 23.44 6.11 -5.08
N LEU A 263 22.97 6.96 -5.99
CA LEU A 263 21.60 7.49 -6.01
C LEU A 263 20.54 6.47 -6.43
N TRP A 264 20.81 5.64 -7.44
CA TRP A 264 19.78 4.74 -7.99
C TRP A 264 19.26 3.72 -6.98
N HIS A 265 20.11 3.28 -6.05
CA HIS A 265 19.76 2.39 -4.93
C HIS A 265 18.69 2.94 -3.96
N HIS A 266 18.29 4.20 -4.10
CA HIS A 266 17.39 4.90 -3.17
C HIS A 266 16.11 5.42 -3.83
N VAL A 267 15.84 5.05 -5.08
CA VAL A 267 14.65 5.46 -5.84
C VAL A 267 13.91 4.23 -6.36
N ASP A 268 12.75 4.44 -6.99
CA ASP A 268 12.12 3.44 -7.87
C ASP A 268 12.53 3.64 -9.33
N ALA A 269 12.87 4.87 -9.74
CA ALA A 269 13.66 5.12 -10.95
C ALA A 269 14.37 6.48 -10.89
N LEU A 270 15.46 6.58 -11.64
CA LEU A 270 15.94 7.86 -12.14
C LEU A 270 15.14 8.20 -13.40
N ASP A 271 14.66 9.44 -13.51
CA ASP A 271 14.26 10.00 -14.79
C ASP A 271 15.48 10.64 -15.44
N LEU A 272 15.83 10.15 -16.63
CA LEU A 272 16.87 10.69 -17.46
C LEU A 272 16.23 11.70 -18.42
N MET A 273 16.42 12.99 -18.15
CA MET A 273 15.95 14.06 -19.03
C MET A 273 16.65 13.97 -20.40
N GLY A 274 15.97 13.32 -21.36
CA GLY A 274 16.45 13.03 -22.71
C GLY A 274 16.35 14.19 -23.69
N TYR A 275 16.31 15.43 -23.19
CA TYR A 275 16.00 16.64 -23.93
C TYR A 275 16.77 17.86 -23.40
N GLY A 276 16.66 18.99 -24.10
CA GLY A 276 17.37 20.22 -23.75
C GLY A 276 18.82 20.25 -24.26
N PHE A 277 19.17 19.41 -25.24
CA PHE A 277 20.55 19.24 -25.70
C PHE A 277 21.00 20.30 -26.73
N ALA A 278 20.11 21.20 -27.12
CA ALA A 278 20.37 22.23 -28.12
C ALA A 278 21.24 23.38 -27.57
N PRO A 279 22.14 23.97 -28.38
CA PRO A 279 22.51 23.59 -29.74
C PRO A 279 23.72 22.62 -29.77
N CYS A 280 23.73 21.71 -30.73
CA CYS A 280 24.85 20.77 -30.91
C CYS A 280 26.13 21.44 -31.46
N VAL A 281 25.98 22.60 -32.11
CA VAL A 281 27.09 23.46 -32.56
C VAL A 281 26.86 24.86 -32.01
N ALA A 282 27.84 25.40 -31.27
CA ALA A 282 27.71 26.73 -30.67
C ALA A 282 27.42 27.82 -31.73
N GLY A 283 26.45 28.70 -31.44
CA GLY A 283 26.04 29.78 -32.34
C GLY A 283 25.14 29.37 -33.51
N HIS A 284 24.75 28.10 -33.61
CA HIS A 284 23.84 27.58 -34.63
C HIS A 284 22.54 27.11 -33.97
N SER A 285 21.49 26.87 -34.77
CA SER A 285 20.30 26.17 -34.28
C SER A 285 20.62 24.69 -34.01
N GLY A 286 19.67 23.91 -33.48
CA GLY A 286 19.89 22.47 -33.34
C GLY A 286 18.78 21.70 -32.64
N PRO A 287 18.87 20.35 -32.68
CA PRO A 287 17.87 19.41 -32.17
C PRO A 287 17.70 19.47 -30.65
N THR A 288 16.45 19.31 -30.22
CA THR A 288 16.00 19.38 -28.82
C THR A 288 16.36 18.11 -28.04
N ALA A 289 16.20 16.95 -28.68
CA ALA A 289 16.35 15.61 -28.11
C ALA A 289 16.91 14.62 -29.15
N PRO A 290 18.12 14.86 -29.70
CA PRO A 290 18.72 14.04 -30.75
C PRO A 290 19.02 12.60 -30.28
N MET A 291 18.72 11.61 -31.12
CA MET A 291 19.03 10.20 -30.87
C MET A 291 20.52 9.87 -31.01
N GLY A 292 21.25 10.62 -31.83
CA GLY A 292 22.68 10.45 -32.11
C GLY A 292 23.29 11.74 -32.64
N GLY A 293 24.50 11.70 -33.19
CA GLY A 293 25.14 12.81 -33.91
C GLY A 293 25.62 14.02 -33.09
N CYS A 294 24.98 14.30 -31.95
CA CYS A 294 25.34 15.37 -31.02
C CYS A 294 26.13 14.84 -29.81
N TRP A 295 26.88 15.72 -29.15
CA TRP A 295 27.68 15.36 -27.95
C TRP A 295 26.79 14.81 -26.82
N TYR A 296 25.72 15.53 -26.49
CA TYR A 296 24.60 14.98 -25.74
C TYR A 296 23.59 14.40 -26.73
N ASN A 297 23.24 13.13 -26.56
CA ASN A 297 22.27 12.41 -27.38
C ASN A 297 21.62 11.29 -26.56
N VAL A 298 20.37 10.95 -26.87
CA VAL A 298 19.53 10.04 -26.08
C VAL A 298 20.12 8.63 -25.99
N THR A 299 20.57 8.08 -27.13
CA THR A 299 21.11 6.70 -27.17
C THR A 299 22.34 6.54 -26.29
N GLN A 300 23.24 7.52 -26.31
CA GLN A 300 24.45 7.51 -25.49
C GLN A 300 24.12 7.77 -24.02
N ALA A 301 23.24 8.71 -23.70
CA ALA A 301 22.90 9.00 -22.30
C ALA A 301 22.28 7.79 -21.58
N VAL A 302 21.33 7.10 -22.23
CA VAL A 302 20.76 5.82 -21.74
C VAL A 302 21.87 4.76 -21.56
N GLY A 303 22.71 4.58 -22.58
CA GLY A 303 23.81 3.61 -22.53
C GLY A 303 24.84 3.90 -21.43
N ASP A 304 25.12 5.18 -21.18
CA ASP A 304 26.06 5.65 -20.17
C ASP A 304 25.55 5.42 -18.75
N TYR A 305 24.28 5.76 -18.45
CA TYR A 305 23.64 5.47 -17.17
C TYR A 305 23.74 3.97 -16.82
N MET A 306 23.36 3.11 -17.77
CA MET A 306 23.35 1.67 -17.58
C MET A 306 24.76 1.07 -17.43
N THR A 307 25.72 1.47 -18.29
CA THR A 307 27.04 0.80 -18.36
C THR A 307 28.15 1.42 -17.52
N LYS A 308 28.08 2.72 -17.19
CA LYS A 308 29.10 3.41 -16.36
C LYS A 308 28.72 3.46 -14.89
N TYR A 309 27.42 3.62 -14.59
CA TYR A 309 26.90 3.81 -13.22
C TYR A 309 26.06 2.63 -12.72
N GLY A 310 25.79 1.65 -13.59
CA GLY A 310 25.14 0.39 -13.22
C GLY A 310 23.63 0.49 -13.00
N VAL A 311 22.98 1.58 -13.44
CA VAL A 311 21.54 1.81 -13.26
C VAL A 311 20.75 0.69 -13.97
N PRO A 312 19.90 -0.09 -13.27
CA PRO A 312 19.10 -1.14 -13.90
C PRO A 312 18.13 -0.58 -14.93
N ALA A 313 17.88 -1.31 -16.01
CA ALA A 313 16.93 -0.89 -17.06
C ALA A 313 15.53 -0.63 -16.48
N ASN A 314 15.08 -1.53 -15.59
CA ASN A 314 13.82 -1.44 -14.85
C ASN A 314 13.77 -0.33 -13.77
N GLU A 315 14.82 0.48 -13.64
CA GLU A 315 14.93 1.63 -12.71
C GLU A 315 15.38 2.90 -13.46
N LEU A 316 15.23 2.92 -14.79
CA LEU A 316 15.50 4.07 -15.65
C LEU A 316 14.27 4.43 -16.49
N LEU A 317 13.75 5.64 -16.31
CA LEU A 317 12.77 6.26 -17.20
C LEU A 317 13.51 7.12 -18.24
N LEU A 318 12.96 7.20 -19.45
CA LEU A 318 13.43 8.13 -20.48
C LEU A 318 12.51 9.35 -20.55
N GLY A 319 13.01 10.51 -20.11
CA GLY A 319 12.39 11.80 -20.31
C GLY A 319 12.29 12.16 -21.80
N VAL A 320 11.09 12.47 -22.28
CA VAL A 320 10.80 12.86 -23.66
C VAL A 320 10.07 14.21 -23.72
N PRO A 321 10.42 15.11 -24.66
CA PRO A 321 9.82 16.44 -24.73
C PRO A 321 8.56 16.43 -25.60
N TYR A 322 7.51 17.13 -25.14
CA TYR A 322 6.38 17.59 -25.96
C TYR A 322 6.59 19.07 -26.36
N TYR A 323 7.84 19.45 -26.60
CA TYR A 323 8.27 20.82 -26.90
C TYR A 323 9.47 20.82 -27.86
N GLY A 324 9.81 21.99 -28.39
CA GLY A 324 10.97 22.21 -29.25
C GLY A 324 11.62 23.58 -29.03
N TYR A 325 12.70 23.87 -29.75
CA TYR A 325 13.37 25.18 -29.73
C TYR A 325 13.24 25.92 -31.06
N LYS A 326 12.64 27.11 -31.02
CA LYS A 326 12.60 28.08 -32.12
C LYS A 326 13.85 28.97 -32.08
N TRP A 327 14.42 29.27 -33.24
CA TRP A 327 15.63 30.06 -33.43
C TRP A 327 15.41 31.19 -34.46
N SER A 328 16.13 32.30 -34.30
CA SER A 328 16.31 33.29 -35.36
C SER A 328 17.61 32.97 -36.11
N VAL A 329 17.57 32.77 -37.43
CA VAL A 329 18.77 32.44 -38.23
C VAL A 329 19.03 33.48 -39.33
N SER A 330 20.30 33.59 -39.71
CA SER A 330 20.82 34.63 -40.61
C SER A 330 20.51 34.38 -42.09
N ALA A 331 20.50 33.12 -42.48
CA ALA A 331 20.07 32.61 -43.79
C ALA A 331 19.60 31.16 -43.61
N LEU A 332 18.94 30.59 -44.62
CA LEU A 332 18.68 29.15 -44.68
C LEU A 332 19.66 28.48 -45.65
N THR A 333 20.40 27.48 -45.18
CA THR A 333 21.20 26.57 -46.04
C THR A 333 20.37 25.40 -46.56
N GLY A 334 19.30 25.04 -45.86
CA GLY A 334 18.44 23.91 -46.20
C GLY A 334 18.92 22.55 -45.65
N SER A 335 20.01 22.52 -44.89
CA SER A 335 20.46 21.34 -44.14
C SER A 335 20.09 21.36 -42.65
N GLY A 336 19.54 22.47 -42.15
CA GLY A 336 19.34 22.69 -40.72
C GLY A 336 20.62 23.12 -40.02
N GLN A 337 20.53 23.40 -38.71
CA GLN A 337 21.61 23.97 -37.90
C GLN A 337 22.16 25.29 -38.46
N ASP A 338 21.29 26.19 -38.93
CA ASP A 338 21.75 27.44 -39.55
C ASP A 338 22.30 28.45 -38.53
N PRO A 339 23.25 29.34 -38.94
CA PRO A 339 23.90 30.28 -38.02
C PRO A 339 22.92 31.32 -37.46
N THR A 340 22.86 31.40 -36.13
CA THR A 340 21.83 32.15 -35.40
C THR A 340 22.12 33.65 -35.28
N THR A 341 21.04 34.44 -35.20
CA THR A 341 21.09 35.89 -34.95
C THR A 341 20.59 36.27 -33.54
N SER A 342 20.01 35.31 -32.81
CA SER A 342 19.60 35.44 -31.41
C SER A 342 19.75 34.11 -30.68
N GLY A 343 19.60 34.12 -29.36
CA GLY A 343 19.31 32.89 -28.61
C GLY A 343 17.98 32.25 -29.03
N SER A 344 17.79 31.01 -28.59
CA SER A 344 16.57 30.22 -28.78
C SER A 344 15.42 30.61 -27.84
N SER A 345 14.20 30.25 -28.23
CA SER A 345 13.04 30.19 -27.34
C SER A 345 12.43 28.80 -27.39
N ALA A 346 12.23 28.15 -26.24
CA ALA A 346 11.44 26.93 -26.18
C ALA A 346 9.97 27.23 -26.52
N ASP A 347 9.29 26.29 -27.18
CA ASP A 347 7.83 26.32 -27.37
C ASP A 347 7.23 24.90 -27.38
N THR A 348 5.99 24.83 -26.93
CA THR A 348 5.12 23.65 -26.88
C THR A 348 4.85 23.04 -28.26
N TYR A 349 4.47 21.76 -28.32
CA TYR A 349 4.03 21.13 -29.55
C TYR A 349 2.81 21.83 -30.18
N ALA A 350 1.84 22.26 -29.37
CA ALA A 350 0.70 23.06 -29.82
C ALA A 350 1.11 24.41 -30.41
N GLY A 351 2.14 25.07 -29.85
CA GLY A 351 2.72 26.31 -30.40
C GLY A 351 3.54 26.10 -31.67
N ALA A 352 4.15 24.93 -31.85
CA ALA A 352 4.75 24.50 -33.12
C ALA A 352 3.68 24.32 -34.21
N LEU A 353 2.61 23.58 -33.91
CA LEU A 353 1.46 23.43 -34.81
C LEU A 353 0.75 24.77 -35.08
N GLY A 354 0.75 25.67 -34.10
CA GLY A 354 0.29 27.05 -34.21
C GLY A 354 1.05 27.81 -35.30
N ASP A 355 2.37 27.87 -35.22
CA ASP A 355 3.22 28.44 -36.29
C ASP A 355 2.95 27.78 -37.64
N PHE A 356 2.81 26.46 -37.69
CA PHE A 356 2.57 25.74 -38.95
C PHE A 356 1.24 26.11 -39.62
N SER A 357 0.26 26.65 -38.87
CA SER A 357 -1.02 27.11 -39.40
C SER A 357 -0.97 28.50 -40.06
N CYS A 358 0.04 29.31 -39.75
CA CYS A 358 0.14 30.73 -40.14
C CYS A 358 1.43 31.08 -40.91
N ALA A 359 2.50 30.29 -40.77
CA ALA A 359 3.83 30.61 -41.27
C ALA A 359 3.91 30.67 -42.80
N GLN A 360 4.46 31.78 -43.32
CA GLN A 360 4.64 31.94 -44.76
C GLN A 360 5.86 31.15 -45.25
N GLN A 361 5.65 30.38 -46.31
CA GLN A 361 6.68 29.55 -46.98
C GLN A 361 7.25 28.41 -46.10
N LEU A 362 6.54 28.00 -45.04
CA LEU A 362 6.93 26.90 -44.16
C LEU A 362 7.35 25.65 -44.95
N GLN A 363 8.57 25.18 -44.68
CA GLN A 363 9.06 23.86 -45.08
C GLN A 363 9.22 22.99 -43.83
N GLN A 364 8.91 21.70 -43.95
CA GLN A 364 9.16 20.70 -42.91
C GLN A 364 10.15 19.67 -43.44
N HIS A 365 11.05 19.21 -42.57
CA HIS A 365 12.23 18.43 -42.89
C HIS A 365 12.43 17.34 -41.83
N TRP A 366 13.27 16.35 -42.14
CA TRP A 366 13.67 15.29 -41.23
C TRP A 366 15.18 15.17 -41.20
N ASP A 367 15.80 15.27 -40.01
CA ASP A 367 17.23 14.98 -39.88
C ASP A 367 17.43 13.48 -39.60
N ALA A 368 18.06 12.78 -40.55
CA ALA A 368 18.31 11.34 -40.43
C ALA A 368 19.44 10.98 -39.44
N THR A 369 20.26 11.95 -39.03
CA THR A 369 21.35 11.82 -38.05
C THR A 369 20.84 11.99 -36.62
N TYR A 370 19.98 13.00 -36.41
CA TYR A 370 19.38 13.29 -35.11
C TYR A 370 18.09 12.50 -34.85
N GLN A 371 17.44 12.04 -35.92
CA GLN A 371 16.13 11.36 -35.90
C GLN A 371 15.05 12.22 -35.23
N GLU A 372 15.09 13.52 -35.55
CA GLU A 372 14.21 14.58 -35.07
C GLU A 372 13.74 15.40 -36.30
N PRO A 373 12.46 15.77 -36.40
CA PRO A 373 11.98 16.67 -37.43
C PRO A 373 12.43 18.11 -37.16
N TRP A 374 12.50 18.91 -38.21
CA TRP A 374 12.66 20.36 -38.08
C TRP A 374 11.84 21.10 -39.14
N ALA A 375 11.57 22.37 -38.89
CA ALA A 375 10.81 23.23 -39.79
C ALA A 375 11.49 24.58 -39.96
N SER A 376 11.37 25.18 -41.14
CA SER A 376 11.90 26.51 -41.43
C SER A 376 10.93 27.38 -42.21
N TRP A 377 10.94 28.69 -41.94
CA TRP A 377 10.10 29.68 -42.61
C TRP A 377 10.72 31.08 -42.52
N TYR A 378 10.10 32.07 -43.19
CA TYR A 378 10.45 33.47 -43.00
C TYR A 378 9.39 34.17 -42.12
N SER A 379 9.82 34.85 -41.06
CA SER A 379 8.97 35.74 -40.26
C SER A 379 9.19 37.17 -40.75
N PRO A 380 8.17 37.84 -41.32
CA PRO A 380 8.26 39.24 -41.75
C PRO A 380 8.68 40.19 -40.62
N ALA A 381 9.24 41.35 -40.95
CA ALA A 381 9.57 42.38 -39.95
C ALA A 381 8.34 43.17 -39.47
N THR A 382 7.25 43.13 -40.24
CA THR A 382 5.94 43.71 -39.90
C THR A 382 4.85 42.93 -40.64
N GLY A 383 3.68 42.75 -40.03
CA GLY A 383 2.56 42.03 -40.64
C GLY A 383 2.76 40.51 -40.71
N ASP A 384 3.58 39.94 -39.84
CA ASP A 384 3.72 38.49 -39.68
C ASP A 384 2.37 37.85 -39.29
N PRO A 385 1.82 36.89 -40.07
CA PRO A 385 0.56 36.21 -39.72
C PRO A 385 0.61 35.43 -38.41
N CYS A 386 1.80 35.01 -37.96
CA CYS A 386 2.02 34.37 -36.66
C CYS A 386 2.30 35.39 -35.54
N GLY A 387 2.27 36.70 -35.82
CA GLY A 387 2.45 37.76 -34.83
C GLY A 387 3.87 37.98 -34.31
N GLY A 388 4.83 37.08 -34.59
CA GLY A 388 6.21 37.16 -34.10
C GLY A 388 6.99 38.39 -34.59
N ASN A 389 6.79 38.76 -35.86
CA ASN A 389 7.39 39.95 -36.49
C ASN A 389 8.94 40.01 -36.40
N TYR A 390 9.61 38.86 -36.45
CA TYR A 390 11.05 38.74 -36.18
C TYR A 390 11.97 39.24 -37.30
N GLY A 391 11.45 39.57 -38.48
CA GLY A 391 12.23 40.08 -39.62
C GLY A 391 13.33 39.17 -40.15
N SER A 392 13.27 37.87 -39.83
CA SER A 392 14.36 36.91 -39.97
C SER A 392 13.83 35.54 -40.40
N TYR A 393 14.73 34.71 -40.92
CA TYR A 393 14.44 33.29 -41.07
C TYR A 393 14.33 32.62 -39.70
N ARG A 394 13.45 31.64 -39.63
CA ARG A 394 13.15 30.86 -38.43
C ARG A 394 13.52 29.41 -38.69
N GLU A 395 14.04 28.76 -37.65
CA GLU A 395 14.14 27.31 -37.58
C GLU A 395 13.54 26.81 -36.27
N LEU A 396 12.90 25.65 -36.32
CA LEU A 396 12.31 24.97 -35.17
C LEU A 396 12.67 23.49 -35.23
N TYR A 397 13.36 23.00 -34.20
CA TYR A 397 13.55 21.57 -33.93
C TYR A 397 12.59 21.15 -32.81
N TYR A 398 11.90 20.02 -32.98
CA TYR A 398 10.81 19.59 -32.09
C TYR A 398 10.63 18.06 -32.16
N ASP A 399 9.99 17.44 -31.17
CA ASP A 399 9.56 16.05 -31.28
C ASP A 399 8.16 15.94 -31.92
N ASN A 400 7.94 14.90 -32.73
CA ASN A 400 6.62 14.49 -33.23
C ASN A 400 6.42 12.98 -33.04
N GLY A 401 5.26 12.44 -33.45
CA GLY A 401 4.98 11.00 -33.33
C GLY A 401 6.06 10.08 -33.93
N GLN A 402 6.72 10.46 -35.02
CA GLN A 402 7.79 9.64 -35.63
C GLN A 402 9.06 9.61 -34.77
N SER A 403 9.52 10.76 -34.24
CA SER A 403 10.73 10.82 -33.42
C SER A 403 10.51 10.33 -31.99
N LEU A 404 9.30 10.52 -31.44
CA LEU A 404 8.87 9.87 -30.20
C LEU A 404 8.79 8.35 -30.36
N GLY A 405 8.22 7.84 -31.47
CA GLY A 405 8.13 6.42 -31.76
C GLY A 405 9.49 5.71 -31.79
N ILE A 406 10.51 6.41 -32.29
CA ILE A 406 11.92 5.98 -32.27
C ILE A 406 12.49 5.96 -30.84
N LYS A 407 12.16 6.95 -30.00
CA LYS A 407 12.52 6.97 -28.57
C LYS A 407 11.82 5.84 -27.80
N TYR A 408 10.58 5.52 -28.15
CA TYR A 408 9.81 4.43 -27.56
C TYR A 408 10.33 3.05 -28.00
N ASP A 409 10.86 2.92 -29.23
CA ASP A 409 11.60 1.74 -29.67
C ASP A 409 12.92 1.56 -28.90
N LEU A 410 13.60 2.64 -28.47
CA LEU A 410 14.75 2.54 -27.57
C LEU A 410 14.35 2.03 -26.18
N VAL A 411 13.26 2.54 -25.60
CA VAL A 411 12.68 2.04 -24.32
C VAL A 411 12.40 0.55 -24.41
N ASN A 412 11.64 0.13 -25.43
CA ASN A 412 11.27 -1.27 -25.65
C ASN A 412 12.49 -2.18 -25.90
N SER A 413 13.43 -1.78 -26.76
CA SER A 413 14.60 -2.60 -27.13
C SER A 413 15.68 -2.70 -26.03
N ARG A 414 15.71 -1.75 -25.08
CA ARG A 414 16.56 -1.79 -23.89
C ARG A 414 15.86 -2.37 -22.66
N ALA A 415 14.56 -2.66 -22.75
CA ALA A 415 13.69 -2.98 -21.62
C ALA A 415 13.81 -1.95 -20.48
N LEU A 416 13.87 -0.65 -20.84
CA LEU A 416 13.80 0.42 -19.85
C LEU A 416 12.45 0.39 -19.14
N ARG A 417 12.39 1.00 -17.95
CA ARG A 417 11.18 1.02 -17.13
C ARG A 417 10.02 1.71 -17.84
N GLY A 418 10.30 2.72 -18.68
CA GLY A 418 9.27 3.50 -19.35
C GLY A 418 9.73 4.86 -19.84
N ILE A 419 8.77 5.75 -20.05
CA ILE A 419 8.97 7.16 -20.40
C ILE A 419 8.47 8.10 -19.31
N ALA A 420 8.99 9.33 -19.35
CA ALA A 420 8.46 10.47 -18.62
C ALA A 420 8.22 11.64 -19.59
N ILE A 421 7.02 12.21 -19.61
CA ILE A 421 6.62 13.21 -20.61
C ILE A 421 6.72 14.63 -20.03
N TRP A 422 7.59 15.46 -20.62
CA TRP A 422 7.70 16.90 -20.32
C TRP A 422 7.13 17.76 -21.46
N ALA A 423 5.92 18.29 -21.39
CA ALA A 423 4.92 18.17 -20.32
C ALA A 423 3.53 17.90 -20.90
N LEU A 424 2.66 17.28 -20.11
CA LEU A 424 1.26 17.01 -20.47
C LEU A 424 0.51 18.33 -20.66
N GLY A 425 -0.29 18.43 -21.73
CA GLY A 425 -0.99 19.65 -22.14
C GLY A 425 -0.21 20.52 -23.15
N TYR A 426 1.10 20.29 -23.32
CA TYR A 426 1.88 20.95 -24.39
C TYR A 426 1.47 20.51 -25.81
N ASP A 427 0.77 19.39 -25.94
CA ASP A 427 0.11 18.90 -27.15
C ASP A 427 -1.30 19.51 -27.38
N SER A 428 -1.85 20.20 -26.37
CA SER A 428 -3.24 20.67 -26.31
C SER A 428 -4.28 19.62 -26.73
N GLY A 429 -4.07 18.37 -26.30
CA GLY A 429 -4.94 17.23 -26.60
C GLY A 429 -4.77 16.62 -27.99
N SER A 430 -3.78 17.04 -28.79
CA SER A 430 -3.52 16.53 -30.13
C SER A 430 -3.26 15.03 -30.12
N SER A 431 -4.08 14.28 -30.86
CA SER A 431 -4.11 12.81 -30.75
C SER A 431 -2.84 12.10 -31.22
N ASP A 432 -2.00 12.74 -32.03
CA ASP A 432 -0.89 12.08 -32.74
C ASP A 432 0.23 11.59 -31.80
N LEU A 433 0.62 12.38 -30.79
CA LEU A 433 1.63 11.94 -29.81
C LEU A 433 1.10 10.81 -28.91
N TRP A 434 -0.18 10.89 -28.52
CA TRP A 434 -0.88 9.86 -27.75
C TRP A 434 -1.11 8.57 -28.55
N ASN A 435 -1.38 8.68 -29.85
CA ASN A 435 -1.51 7.51 -30.74
C ASN A 435 -0.21 6.71 -30.79
N GLU A 436 0.95 7.38 -30.76
CA GLU A 436 2.25 6.71 -30.74
C GLU A 436 2.48 5.94 -29.43
N ILE A 437 2.12 6.52 -28.27
CA ILE A 437 2.11 5.79 -26.98
C ILE A 437 1.26 4.53 -27.10
N SER A 438 0.04 4.65 -27.64
CA SER A 438 -0.87 3.51 -27.84
C SER A 438 -0.42 2.51 -28.91
N ALA A 439 0.52 2.87 -29.78
CA ALA A 439 1.10 1.99 -30.81
C ALA A 439 2.35 1.26 -30.31
N LYS A 440 3.09 1.85 -29.36
CA LYS A 440 4.38 1.35 -28.87
C LYS A 440 4.32 0.65 -27.51
N PHE A 441 3.36 0.97 -26.66
CA PHE A 441 3.28 0.44 -25.29
C PHE A 441 1.92 -0.18 -24.96
N THR A 442 1.96 -1.27 -24.19
CA THR A 442 0.85 -1.65 -23.29
C THR A 442 1.18 -1.05 -21.94
N VAL A 443 0.32 -0.19 -21.41
CA VAL A 443 0.63 0.61 -20.21
C VAL A 443 0.13 -0.09 -18.94
N THR A 444 1.02 -0.32 -17.97
CA THR A 444 0.65 -0.98 -16.71
C THR A 444 -0.21 -0.05 -15.85
N LYS A 445 -1.48 -0.43 -15.65
CA LYS A 445 -2.36 0.20 -14.65
C LYS A 445 -2.19 -0.44 -13.29
N TYR A 446 -2.18 0.39 -12.25
CA TYR A 446 -2.40 -0.05 -10.88
C TYR A 446 -3.89 -0.42 -10.74
N PRO A 447 -4.23 -1.62 -10.25
CA PRO A 447 -5.62 -2.05 -10.23
C PRO A 447 -6.43 -1.20 -9.25
N ALA A 448 -7.35 -0.39 -9.77
CA ALA A 448 -8.26 0.41 -8.95
C ALA A 448 -9.06 -0.52 -8.01
N PHE A 449 -9.00 -0.26 -6.71
CA PHE A 449 -9.62 -1.11 -5.69
C PHE A 449 -11.14 -1.17 -5.86
N LYS A 450 -11.61 -2.24 -6.49
CA LYS A 450 -13.02 -2.49 -6.80
C LYS A 450 -13.38 -3.93 -6.41
N PRO A 451 -13.32 -4.28 -5.10
CA PRO A 451 -13.61 -5.63 -4.60
C PRO A 451 -15.03 -6.06 -4.95
N LYS A 452 -15.21 -7.35 -5.26
CA LYS A 452 -16.48 -7.96 -5.69
C LYS A 452 -16.63 -9.35 -5.08
N GLY A 453 -17.86 -9.82 -4.92
CA GLY A 453 -18.14 -11.10 -4.26
C GLY A 453 -17.78 -11.07 -2.78
N VAL A 454 -17.82 -9.88 -2.18
CA VAL A 454 -17.39 -9.61 -0.80
C VAL A 454 -18.38 -10.25 0.16
N GLY A 455 -17.96 -11.32 0.85
CA GLY A 455 -18.62 -11.80 2.05
C GLY A 455 -18.31 -10.93 3.28
N ALA A 456 -18.84 -11.29 4.44
CA ALA A 456 -18.60 -10.57 5.70
C ALA A 456 -17.09 -10.31 5.93
N PRO A 457 -16.65 -9.04 6.06
CA PRO A 457 -15.24 -8.71 6.18
C PRO A 457 -14.74 -8.78 7.64
N SER A 458 -13.43 -8.80 7.80
CA SER A 458 -12.73 -8.55 9.05
C SER A 458 -11.67 -7.48 8.86
N VAL A 459 -11.64 -6.46 9.72
CA VAL A 459 -10.64 -5.38 9.70
C VAL A 459 -9.67 -5.45 10.87
N THR A 460 -8.44 -5.00 10.66
CA THR A 460 -7.50 -4.60 11.72
C THR A 460 -6.63 -3.44 11.23
N VAL A 461 -5.87 -2.82 12.13
CA VAL A 461 -4.90 -1.74 11.82
C VAL A 461 -3.53 -2.15 12.36
N LEU A 462 -2.45 -1.78 11.69
CA LEU A 462 -1.09 -1.99 12.23
C LEU A 462 -0.85 -1.17 13.51
N PRO A 463 -0.01 -1.61 14.46
CA PRO A 463 0.23 -0.90 15.73
C PRO A 463 0.79 0.52 15.60
N ASP A 464 1.37 0.87 14.46
CA ASP A 464 1.86 2.21 14.11
C ASP A 464 0.82 3.10 13.39
N GLY A 465 -0.33 2.53 13.00
CA GLY A 465 -1.38 3.21 12.25
C GLY A 465 -1.10 3.38 10.75
N SER A 466 -0.04 2.79 10.21
CA SER A 466 0.39 3.03 8.82
C SER A 466 -0.48 2.34 7.76
N GLN A 467 -1.16 1.25 8.11
CA GLN A 467 -2.06 0.51 7.22
C GLN A 467 -3.31 0.02 7.95
N GLN A 468 -4.46 0.10 7.28
CA GLN A 468 -5.65 -0.67 7.62
C GLN A 468 -5.68 -1.92 6.73
N LEU A 469 -6.05 -3.07 7.29
CA LEU A 469 -6.02 -4.36 6.62
C LEU A 469 -7.42 -4.98 6.67
N VAL A 470 -8.02 -5.29 5.52
CA VAL A 470 -9.37 -5.84 5.39
C VAL A 470 -9.36 -7.17 4.66
N PHE A 471 -9.94 -8.18 5.30
CA PHE A 471 -10.01 -9.55 4.81
C PHE A 471 -11.45 -9.97 4.58
N TRP A 472 -11.72 -10.70 3.50
CA TRP A 472 -13.04 -11.29 3.27
C TRP A 472 -12.96 -12.65 2.59
N LYS A 473 -14.04 -13.42 2.73
CA LYS A 473 -14.32 -14.56 1.87
C LYS A 473 -14.89 -14.05 0.55
N GLY A 474 -14.25 -14.37 -0.57
CA GLY A 474 -14.65 -13.96 -1.92
C GLY A 474 -15.30 -15.08 -2.74
N PHE A 475 -15.33 -14.85 -4.06
CA PHE A 475 -15.73 -15.85 -5.06
C PHE A 475 -14.96 -17.17 -4.90
N ALA A 476 -15.57 -18.28 -5.34
CA ALA A 476 -15.05 -19.65 -5.19
C ALA A 476 -14.70 -20.07 -3.73
N ASN A 477 -15.11 -19.28 -2.73
CA ASN A 477 -14.71 -19.41 -1.32
C ASN A 477 -13.23 -19.07 -1.05
N HIS A 478 -12.59 -18.27 -1.90
CA HIS A 478 -11.21 -17.84 -1.70
C HIS A 478 -11.08 -16.80 -0.58
N LEU A 479 -9.90 -16.71 0.01
CA LEU A 479 -9.48 -15.63 0.91
C LEU A 479 -9.01 -14.44 0.07
N PHE A 480 -9.56 -13.26 0.32
CA PHE A 480 -9.10 -12.02 -0.27
C PHE A 480 -8.60 -11.04 0.80
N GLU A 481 -7.60 -10.26 0.41
CA GLU A 481 -7.05 -9.13 1.17
C GLU A 481 -7.18 -7.84 0.36
N GLY A 482 -7.48 -6.75 1.06
CA GLY A 482 -7.35 -5.39 0.59
C GLY A 482 -6.82 -4.52 1.73
N TRP A 483 -5.95 -3.56 1.43
CA TRP A 483 -5.35 -2.73 2.46
C TRP A 483 -5.39 -1.24 2.09
N TYR A 484 -5.77 -0.41 3.05
CA TYR A 484 -5.59 1.04 2.94
C TYR A 484 -4.24 1.38 3.55
N SER A 485 -3.19 1.31 2.72
CA SER A 485 -1.90 1.91 3.05
C SER A 485 -1.78 3.22 2.29
N GLY A 486 -1.93 4.31 3.05
CA GLY A 486 -1.63 5.63 2.57
C GLY A 486 -2.58 6.19 1.50
N GLY A 487 -3.82 6.51 1.89
CA GLY A 487 -4.64 7.48 1.15
C GLY A 487 -5.48 6.89 0.02
N TYR A 488 -5.10 5.72 -0.46
CA TYR A 488 -5.85 4.90 -1.41
C TYR A 488 -5.88 3.44 -0.94
N TRP A 489 -6.78 2.66 -1.53
CA TRP A 489 -6.91 1.23 -1.27
C TRP A 489 -6.11 0.41 -2.28
N HIS A 490 -5.52 -0.68 -1.80
CA HIS A 490 -4.70 -1.61 -2.56
C HIS A 490 -5.38 -2.99 -2.65
N GLY A 491 -5.05 -3.76 -3.69
CA GLY A 491 -5.71 -5.02 -4.02
C GLY A 491 -6.95 -4.80 -4.91
N PRO A 492 -7.96 -5.68 -4.86
CA PRO A 492 -8.06 -6.88 -4.02
C PRO A 492 -7.08 -7.98 -4.47
N LEU A 493 -6.39 -8.60 -3.51
CA LEU A 493 -5.46 -9.70 -3.72
C LEU A 493 -6.14 -11.05 -3.36
N ASP A 494 -6.18 -11.99 -4.30
CA ASP A 494 -6.59 -13.38 -4.03
C ASP A 494 -5.45 -14.13 -3.33
N LEU A 495 -5.57 -14.31 -2.02
CA LEU A 495 -4.59 -15.03 -1.22
C LEU A 495 -4.74 -16.54 -1.31
N THR A 496 -5.88 -17.10 -1.73
CA THR A 496 -5.99 -18.55 -2.00
C THR A 496 -5.17 -18.92 -3.24
N SER A 497 -5.09 -18.03 -4.23
CA SER A 497 -4.17 -18.17 -5.37
C SER A 497 -2.68 -18.08 -4.97
N VAL A 498 -2.35 -17.48 -3.82
CA VAL A 498 -0.97 -17.41 -3.28
C VAL A 498 -0.65 -18.58 -2.33
N LEU A 499 -1.58 -18.91 -1.43
CA LEU A 499 -1.48 -19.94 -0.39
C LEU A 499 -1.79 -21.37 -0.89
N GLY A 500 -2.40 -21.49 -2.07
CA GLY A 500 -2.80 -22.76 -2.68
C GLY A 500 -4.22 -23.23 -2.30
N PRO A 501 -4.73 -24.29 -2.97
CA PRO A 501 -6.14 -24.66 -2.95
C PRO A 501 -6.68 -25.18 -1.61
N SER A 502 -5.82 -25.40 -0.61
CA SER A 502 -6.22 -25.68 0.77
C SER A 502 -6.74 -24.43 1.50
N ALA A 503 -6.41 -23.21 1.04
CA ALA A 503 -6.82 -21.96 1.66
C ALA A 503 -8.25 -21.52 1.29
N THR A 504 -9.21 -22.45 1.28
CA THR A 504 -10.64 -22.17 1.00
C THR A 504 -11.45 -22.05 2.28
N LEU A 505 -12.36 -21.08 2.32
CA LEU A 505 -13.10 -20.66 3.51
C LEU A 505 -14.52 -21.21 3.56
N ALA A 506 -14.90 -21.91 4.63
CA ALA A 506 -16.31 -22.15 4.94
C ALA A 506 -16.96 -20.90 5.58
N SER A 507 -16.28 -20.25 6.53
CA SER A 507 -16.75 -19.06 7.25
C SER A 507 -16.27 -17.73 6.65
N ALA A 508 -16.57 -16.61 7.33
CA ALA A 508 -15.77 -15.40 7.18
C ALA A 508 -14.37 -15.59 7.83
N PRO A 509 -13.33 -14.87 7.38
CA PRO A 509 -12.06 -14.80 8.08
C PRO A 509 -12.14 -13.91 9.33
N ASN A 510 -11.13 -13.99 10.20
CA ASN A 510 -10.85 -12.98 11.21
C ASN A 510 -9.34 -12.75 11.32
N VAL A 511 -8.91 -11.49 11.47
CA VAL A 511 -7.50 -11.07 11.35
C VAL A 511 -7.00 -10.38 12.62
N ALA A 512 -5.75 -10.68 13.02
CA ALA A 512 -5.05 -10.01 14.12
C ALA A 512 -3.56 -9.81 13.79
N VAL A 513 -2.96 -8.73 14.30
CA VAL A 513 -1.56 -8.34 14.08
C VAL A 513 -0.83 -8.32 15.42
N THR A 514 0.43 -8.73 15.45
CA THR A 514 1.27 -8.71 16.65
C THR A 514 1.56 -7.28 17.12
N PRO A 515 1.77 -7.03 18.43
CA PRO A 515 1.99 -5.67 18.94
C PRO A 515 3.24 -4.95 18.42
N ASP A 516 4.21 -5.69 17.89
CA ASP A 516 5.40 -5.17 17.19
C ASP A 516 5.18 -4.94 15.68
N GLY A 517 3.98 -5.21 15.17
CA GLY A 517 3.60 -5.13 13.77
C GLY A 517 4.09 -6.29 12.90
N ASN A 518 5.18 -6.96 13.28
CA ASN A 518 5.99 -7.81 12.39
C ASN A 518 5.28 -9.07 11.84
N THR A 519 4.18 -9.51 12.47
CA THR A 519 3.41 -10.67 12.02
C THR A 519 1.91 -10.36 11.98
N GLN A 520 1.29 -10.67 10.85
CA GLN A 520 -0.15 -10.54 10.62
C GLN A 520 -0.74 -11.95 10.44
N THR A 521 -1.82 -12.26 11.13
CA THR A 521 -2.40 -13.62 11.23
C THR A 521 -3.88 -13.61 10.85
N VAL A 522 -4.32 -14.62 10.09
CA VAL A 522 -5.68 -14.74 9.59
C VAL A 522 -6.21 -16.14 9.91
N PHE A 523 -7.40 -16.20 10.49
CA PHE A 523 -8.07 -17.44 10.90
C PHE A 523 -9.41 -17.60 10.20
N TRP A 524 -9.78 -18.83 9.88
CA TRP A 524 -11.10 -19.17 9.33
C TRP A 524 -11.51 -20.61 9.67
N ALA A 525 -12.81 -20.89 9.61
CA ALA A 525 -13.29 -22.26 9.48
C ALA A 525 -13.15 -22.67 8.00
N GLY A 526 -12.43 -23.75 7.72
CA GLY A 526 -12.33 -24.39 6.41
C GLY A 526 -13.38 -25.50 6.21
N THR A 527 -13.19 -26.31 5.19
CA THR A 527 -14.04 -27.49 4.92
C THR A 527 -14.09 -28.42 6.14
N GLY A 528 -15.27 -28.94 6.45
CA GLY A 528 -15.50 -29.76 7.65
C GLY A 528 -15.55 -28.99 8.97
N GLY A 529 -15.42 -27.65 8.95
CA GLY A 529 -15.41 -26.82 10.16
C GLY A 529 -14.07 -26.81 10.89
N HIS A 530 -12.98 -27.26 10.28
CA HIS A 530 -11.65 -27.18 10.88
C HIS A 530 -11.16 -25.72 10.95
N LEU A 531 -10.47 -25.34 12.02
CA LEU A 531 -9.79 -24.05 12.17
C LEU A 531 -8.49 -24.06 11.34
N PHE A 532 -8.33 -23.06 10.49
CA PHE A 532 -7.09 -22.80 9.75
C PHE A 532 -6.42 -21.50 10.19
N GLU A 533 -5.09 -21.47 10.14
CA GLU A 533 -4.22 -20.29 10.33
C GLU A 533 -3.36 -20.09 9.06
N ALA A 534 -3.29 -18.86 8.56
CA ALA A 534 -2.20 -18.39 7.68
C ALA A 534 -1.64 -17.07 8.20
N TRP A 535 -0.36 -16.81 7.94
CA TRP A 535 0.31 -15.62 8.48
C TRP A 535 1.32 -14.99 7.53
N TRP A 536 1.30 -13.66 7.49
CA TRP A 536 2.34 -12.84 6.89
C TRP A 536 3.47 -12.66 7.91
N ALA A 537 4.68 -13.08 7.55
CA ALA A 537 5.90 -12.85 8.31
C ALA A 537 7.14 -13.00 7.42
N THR A 538 8.24 -12.32 7.75
CA THR A 538 9.51 -12.39 6.99
C THR A 538 9.34 -12.10 5.48
N ALA A 539 8.53 -11.08 5.16
CA ALA A 539 8.19 -10.64 3.81
C ALA A 539 7.54 -11.71 2.90
N ARG A 540 6.80 -12.67 3.47
CA ARG A 540 5.96 -13.63 2.72
C ARG A 540 4.73 -14.09 3.50
N TRP A 541 3.73 -14.59 2.79
CA TRP A 541 2.66 -15.42 3.34
C TRP A 541 3.16 -16.83 3.65
N ASN A 542 2.61 -17.43 4.71
CA ASN A 542 2.95 -18.77 5.21
C ASN A 542 1.64 -19.48 5.62
N GLY A 543 1.63 -20.82 5.55
CA GLY A 543 0.43 -21.63 5.74
C GLY A 543 -0.19 -22.06 4.39
N PRO A 544 -1.48 -22.44 4.36
CA PRO A 544 -2.39 -22.52 5.49
C PRO A 544 -2.13 -23.76 6.33
N VAL A 545 -2.33 -23.68 7.65
CA VAL A 545 -2.19 -24.81 8.58
C VAL A 545 -3.56 -25.16 9.15
N ASP A 546 -3.96 -26.42 9.02
CA ASP A 546 -5.13 -26.99 9.70
C ASP A 546 -4.80 -27.20 11.19
N LEU A 547 -5.21 -26.27 12.05
CA LEU A 547 -4.97 -26.33 13.49
C LEU A 547 -5.82 -27.40 14.19
N THR A 548 -6.99 -27.72 13.65
CA THR A 548 -7.84 -28.80 14.15
C THR A 548 -7.15 -30.15 13.99
N ALA A 549 -6.58 -30.43 12.82
CA ALA A 549 -5.81 -31.64 12.58
C ALA A 549 -4.42 -31.61 13.27
N ALA A 550 -3.74 -30.46 13.30
CA ALA A 550 -2.37 -30.37 13.80
C ALA A 550 -2.23 -30.26 15.33
N ALA A 551 -3.23 -29.72 16.05
CA ALA A 551 -3.10 -29.43 17.48
C ALA A 551 -4.37 -29.61 18.34
N LEU A 552 -5.55 -29.24 17.83
CA LEU A 552 -6.77 -29.14 18.66
C LEU A 552 -7.63 -30.41 18.71
N GLY A 553 -7.44 -31.33 17.76
CA GLY A 553 -8.18 -32.58 17.65
C GLY A 553 -9.68 -32.40 17.34
N PRO A 554 -10.50 -33.47 17.47
CA PRO A 554 -11.92 -33.45 17.07
C PRO A 554 -12.81 -32.44 17.81
N SER A 555 -12.37 -31.95 18.97
CA SER A 555 -13.07 -30.87 19.70
C SER A 555 -12.83 -29.48 19.10
N GLY A 556 -11.82 -29.33 18.24
CA GLY A 556 -11.47 -28.08 17.55
C GLY A 556 -12.33 -27.78 16.33
N VAL A 557 -13.59 -28.21 16.29
CA VAL A 557 -14.49 -28.02 15.14
C VAL A 557 -15.43 -26.83 15.38
N LEU A 558 -15.53 -25.98 14.36
CA LEU A 558 -16.24 -24.70 14.37
C LEU A 558 -17.66 -24.83 13.80
N ALA A 559 -18.61 -24.21 14.48
CA ALA A 559 -19.98 -23.96 14.02
C ALA A 559 -20.27 -22.46 13.78
N SER A 560 -19.21 -21.65 13.62
CA SER A 560 -19.24 -20.23 13.24
C SER A 560 -17.91 -19.81 12.60
N SER A 561 -17.80 -18.56 12.16
CA SER A 561 -16.49 -17.90 12.03
C SER A 561 -15.75 -17.91 13.38
N PRO A 562 -14.40 -17.99 13.40
CA PRO A 562 -13.62 -17.67 14.59
C PRO A 562 -13.59 -16.16 14.84
N SER A 563 -13.18 -15.77 16.04
CA SER A 563 -12.65 -14.44 16.33
C SER A 563 -11.35 -14.58 17.14
N VAL A 564 -10.31 -13.82 16.78
CA VAL A 564 -8.97 -13.86 17.38
C VAL A 564 -8.66 -12.53 18.06
N ALA A 565 -7.94 -12.60 19.19
CA ALA A 565 -7.28 -11.44 19.78
C ALA A 565 -5.89 -11.84 20.33
N MET A 566 -5.02 -10.85 20.47
CA MET A 566 -3.68 -11.01 21.04
C MET A 566 -3.53 -10.17 22.31
N THR A 567 -2.69 -10.62 23.25
CA THR A 567 -2.30 -9.80 24.40
C THR A 567 -1.35 -8.68 23.99
N PRO A 568 -1.34 -7.52 24.68
CA PRO A 568 -0.52 -6.35 24.29
C PRO A 568 1.01 -6.56 24.32
N ASP A 569 1.47 -7.64 24.95
CA ASP A 569 2.87 -8.09 24.98
C ASP A 569 3.22 -9.11 23.87
N GLY A 570 2.22 -9.60 23.13
CA GLY A 570 2.36 -10.64 22.10
C GLY A 570 2.60 -12.05 22.64
N SER A 571 2.53 -12.28 23.96
CA SER A 571 2.82 -13.59 24.56
C SER A 571 1.72 -14.63 24.31
N THR A 572 0.47 -14.18 24.17
CA THR A 572 -0.71 -15.03 23.99
C THR A 572 -1.57 -14.56 22.82
N GLN A 573 -1.99 -15.51 21.99
CA GLN A 573 -2.96 -15.32 20.91
C GLN A 573 -4.13 -16.28 21.16
N ALA A 574 -5.32 -15.75 21.43
CA ALA A 574 -6.50 -16.52 21.79
C ALA A 574 -7.54 -16.45 20.66
N VAL A 575 -8.13 -17.60 20.33
CA VAL A 575 -9.12 -17.77 19.26
C VAL A 575 -10.40 -18.37 19.87
N PHE A 576 -11.52 -17.71 19.60
CA PHE A 576 -12.84 -18.06 20.13
C PHE A 576 -13.80 -18.42 18.99
N TRP A 577 -14.68 -19.39 19.22
CA TRP A 577 -15.73 -19.75 18.26
C TRP A 577 -16.96 -20.34 18.95
N LYS A 578 -18.10 -20.36 18.24
CA LYS A 578 -19.23 -21.20 18.60
C LYS A 578 -18.94 -22.63 18.13
N GLY A 579 -18.86 -23.57 19.04
CA GLY A 579 -18.67 -25.00 18.74
C GLY A 579 -19.97 -25.80 18.69
N PRO A 580 -19.88 -27.13 18.79
CA PRO A 580 -21.03 -28.01 18.97
C PRO A 580 -21.93 -27.58 20.15
N GLY A 581 -23.21 -27.92 20.10
CA GLY A 581 -24.17 -27.58 21.16
C GLY A 581 -24.47 -26.09 21.32
N ALA A 582 -23.95 -25.21 20.44
CA ALA A 582 -23.99 -23.76 20.57
C ALA A 582 -23.20 -23.22 21.80
N HIS A 583 -22.15 -23.93 22.20
CA HIS A 583 -21.24 -23.53 23.27
C HIS A 583 -20.12 -22.59 22.78
N LEU A 584 -19.62 -21.72 23.67
CA LEU A 584 -18.40 -20.95 23.44
C LEU A 584 -17.16 -21.81 23.69
N TYR A 585 -16.27 -21.89 22.70
CA TYR A 585 -14.97 -22.54 22.79
C TYR A 585 -13.83 -21.54 22.67
N GLU A 586 -12.72 -21.84 23.36
CA GLU A 586 -11.46 -21.08 23.35
C GLU A 586 -10.27 -22.03 23.07
N ALA A 587 -9.35 -21.63 22.19
CA ALA A 587 -8.00 -22.19 22.13
C ALA A 587 -6.96 -21.07 22.04
N TRP A 588 -5.79 -21.26 22.64
CA TRP A 588 -4.78 -20.20 22.73
C TRP A 588 -3.36 -20.71 22.46
N TRP A 589 -2.62 -19.94 21.66
CA TRP A 589 -1.17 -20.10 21.52
C TRP A 589 -0.48 -19.43 22.70
N ALA A 590 0.29 -20.20 23.46
CA ALA A 590 1.15 -19.73 24.56
C ALA A 590 2.25 -20.75 24.84
N GLY A 591 3.45 -20.28 25.22
CA GLY A 591 4.57 -21.16 25.56
C GLY A 591 5.02 -22.08 24.43
N GLY A 592 5.02 -21.57 23.18
CA GLY A 592 5.49 -22.30 22.00
C GLY A 592 4.55 -23.37 21.43
N ARG A 593 3.28 -23.43 21.89
CA ARG A 593 2.28 -24.38 21.40
C ARG A 593 0.86 -23.80 21.44
N TRP A 594 -0.06 -24.43 20.71
CA TRP A 594 -1.50 -24.30 20.93
C TRP A 594 -1.93 -25.09 22.17
N ASN A 595 -2.95 -24.58 22.86
CA ASN A 595 -3.57 -25.14 24.06
C ASN A 595 -5.10 -25.07 23.93
N GLY A 596 -5.82 -25.90 24.67
CA GLY A 596 -7.26 -26.11 24.48
C GLY A 596 -7.56 -27.23 23.47
N PRO A 597 -8.75 -27.25 22.86
CA PRO A 597 -9.84 -26.30 23.01
C PRO A 597 -10.61 -26.50 24.32
N ALA A 598 -10.95 -25.41 25.00
CA ALA A 598 -11.73 -25.39 26.23
C ALA A 598 -13.19 -25.02 25.95
N ASP A 599 -14.14 -25.81 26.45
CA ASP A 599 -15.57 -25.49 26.41
C ASP A 599 -15.92 -24.56 27.58
N LEU A 600 -16.00 -23.26 27.30
CA LEU A 600 -16.27 -22.24 28.32
C LEU A 600 -17.73 -22.26 28.77
N THR A 601 -18.67 -22.60 27.89
CA THR A 601 -20.08 -22.75 28.24
C THR A 601 -20.28 -23.87 29.27
N ALA A 602 -19.77 -25.07 29.01
CA ALA A 602 -19.89 -26.20 29.92
C ALA A 602 -19.02 -26.04 31.19
N GLY A 603 -17.80 -25.52 31.04
CA GLY A 603 -16.83 -25.40 32.13
C GLY A 603 -17.01 -24.13 32.98
N ALA A 604 -16.73 -22.97 32.40
CA ALA A 604 -16.70 -21.69 33.13
C ALA A 604 -18.11 -21.13 33.44
N PHE A 605 -19.06 -21.33 32.54
CA PHE A 605 -20.41 -20.74 32.62
C PHE A 605 -21.49 -21.72 33.12
N GLY A 606 -21.12 -22.95 33.52
CA GLY A 606 -22.03 -23.94 34.11
C GLY A 606 -23.22 -24.35 33.22
N GLY A 607 -23.04 -24.32 31.89
CA GLY A 607 -24.09 -24.59 30.89
C GLY A 607 -24.89 -23.36 30.44
N SER A 608 -24.55 -22.15 30.91
CA SER A 608 -25.22 -20.90 30.53
C SER A 608 -24.50 -20.16 29.38
N GLY A 609 -25.19 -19.19 28.76
CA GLY A 609 -24.61 -18.35 27.70
C GLY A 609 -24.54 -18.97 26.31
N LEU A 610 -25.46 -19.87 25.96
CA LEU A 610 -25.55 -20.45 24.61
C LEU A 610 -25.54 -19.38 23.50
N MET A 611 -24.91 -19.70 22.37
CA MET A 611 -24.59 -18.75 21.31
C MET A 611 -25.47 -18.94 20.07
N ASN A 612 -26.13 -17.88 19.61
CA ASN A 612 -26.80 -17.86 18.32
C ASN A 612 -25.82 -17.43 17.19
N SER A 613 -24.99 -16.42 17.42
CA SER A 613 -24.01 -15.91 16.44
C SER A 613 -22.62 -16.57 16.54
N ALA A 614 -21.66 -16.07 15.74
CA ALA A 614 -20.24 -16.13 16.06
C ALA A 614 -19.91 -15.22 17.26
N PRO A 615 -18.81 -15.46 18.00
CA PRO A 615 -18.32 -14.49 18.97
C PRO A 615 -17.55 -13.36 18.29
N SER A 616 -17.32 -12.26 19.01
CA SER A 616 -16.23 -11.32 18.76
C SER A 616 -15.47 -11.08 20.06
N VAL A 617 -14.14 -11.10 20.00
CA VAL A 617 -13.24 -10.90 21.16
C VAL A 617 -12.37 -9.66 20.99
N VAL A 618 -12.04 -8.99 22.10
CA VAL A 618 -10.97 -8.00 22.20
C VAL A 618 -10.24 -8.15 23.53
N VAL A 619 -8.95 -7.80 23.58
CA VAL A 619 -8.17 -7.68 24.83
C VAL A 619 -7.99 -6.19 25.15
N THR A 620 -8.14 -5.82 26.42
CA THR A 620 -7.91 -4.43 26.86
C THR A 620 -6.43 -4.05 26.70
N ARG A 621 -6.12 -2.78 26.41
CA ARG A 621 -4.75 -2.35 26.07
C ARG A 621 -3.73 -2.50 27.21
N ASP A 622 -4.20 -2.58 28.45
CA ASP A 622 -3.41 -2.90 29.64
C ASP A 622 -3.17 -4.42 29.85
N GLY A 623 -3.80 -5.27 29.02
CA GLY A 623 -3.77 -6.72 29.13
C GLY A 623 -4.57 -7.30 30.30
N SER A 624 -5.29 -6.47 31.08
CA SER A 624 -5.94 -6.92 32.32
C SER A 624 -7.19 -7.78 32.09
N SER A 625 -7.86 -7.58 30.95
CA SER A 625 -9.14 -8.22 30.64
C SER A 625 -9.22 -8.70 29.19
N GLN A 626 -9.81 -9.88 28.99
CA GLN A 626 -10.29 -10.33 27.68
C GLN A 626 -11.82 -10.22 27.67
N LEU A 627 -12.41 -9.64 26.63
CA LEU A 627 -13.84 -9.36 26.53
C LEU A 627 -14.42 -10.09 25.32
N VAL A 628 -15.44 -10.93 25.52
CA VAL A 628 -16.07 -11.74 24.45
C VAL A 628 -17.56 -11.44 24.39
N TYR A 629 -18.07 -11.12 23.20
CA TYR A 629 -19.48 -10.78 22.97
C TYR A 629 -20.11 -11.66 21.90
N TRP A 630 -21.40 -11.95 22.05
CA TRP A 630 -22.18 -12.71 21.08
C TRP A 630 -23.68 -12.40 21.16
N ALA A 631 -24.44 -12.77 20.12
CA ALA A 631 -25.90 -12.83 20.20
C ALA A 631 -26.31 -14.14 20.90
N GLY A 632 -27.06 -14.05 21.99
CA GLY A 632 -27.64 -15.21 22.67
C GLY A 632 -28.91 -15.74 21.98
N PRO A 633 -29.62 -16.72 22.58
CA PRO A 633 -30.73 -17.41 21.91
C PRO A 633 -31.94 -16.51 21.59
N ALA A 634 -32.15 -15.46 22.40
CA ALA A 634 -33.16 -14.42 22.17
C ALA A 634 -32.70 -13.31 21.20
N GLY A 635 -31.51 -13.43 20.59
CA GLY A 635 -30.87 -12.36 19.82
C GLY A 635 -30.33 -11.20 20.66
N HIS A 636 -30.36 -11.31 22.00
CA HIS A 636 -29.79 -10.33 22.91
C HIS A 636 -28.26 -10.30 22.85
N LEU A 637 -27.64 -9.14 23.12
CA LEU A 637 -26.19 -9.03 23.32
C LEU A 637 -25.79 -9.65 24.66
N TYR A 638 -24.90 -10.65 24.62
CA TYR A 638 -24.24 -11.23 25.79
C TYR A 638 -22.77 -10.82 25.87
N GLU A 639 -22.25 -10.71 27.09
CA GLU A 639 -20.85 -10.45 27.42
C GLU A 639 -20.32 -11.50 28.42
N ALA A 640 -19.12 -12.02 28.18
CA ALA A 640 -18.32 -12.67 29.21
C ALA A 640 -16.89 -12.12 29.17
N TRP A 641 -16.24 -12.06 30.33
CA TRP A 641 -14.91 -11.47 30.43
C TRP A 641 -13.96 -12.25 31.33
N TRP A 642 -12.74 -12.47 30.84
CA TRP A 642 -11.64 -12.91 31.67
C TRP A 642 -11.10 -11.71 32.44
N ALA A 643 -11.06 -11.78 33.77
CA ALA A 643 -10.43 -10.78 34.62
C ALA A 643 -10.06 -11.36 35.99
N ALA A 644 -8.93 -10.90 36.54
CA ALA A 644 -8.46 -11.24 37.90
C ALA A 644 -8.46 -12.76 38.20
N GLY A 645 -7.92 -13.55 37.27
CA GLY A 645 -7.68 -14.99 37.46
C GLY A 645 -8.89 -15.91 37.19
N ARG A 646 -9.99 -15.40 36.62
CA ARG A 646 -11.16 -16.20 36.23
C ARG A 646 -11.95 -15.60 35.06
N TRP A 647 -12.76 -16.43 34.41
CA TRP A 647 -13.91 -16.00 33.60
C TRP A 647 -15.03 -15.44 34.49
N ASN A 648 -15.78 -14.49 33.97
CA ASN A 648 -16.93 -13.82 34.58
C ASN A 648 -18.03 -13.66 33.52
N GLY A 649 -19.27 -13.47 33.94
CA GLY A 649 -20.46 -13.59 33.07
C GLY A 649 -20.94 -15.05 32.98
N PRO A 650 -21.72 -15.42 31.96
CA PRO A 650 -22.17 -14.60 30.84
C PRO A 650 -23.35 -13.70 31.23
N ALA A 651 -23.24 -12.41 30.95
CA ALA A 651 -24.25 -11.40 31.27
C ALA A 651 -25.08 -11.03 30.03
N ASP A 652 -26.41 -10.99 30.18
CA ASP A 652 -27.32 -10.47 29.15
C ASP A 652 -27.37 -8.92 29.25
N ILE A 653 -26.62 -8.25 28.37
CA ILE A 653 -26.47 -6.79 28.37
C ILE A 653 -27.74 -6.10 27.83
N ALA A 654 -28.48 -6.76 26.95
CA ALA A 654 -29.77 -6.26 26.48
C ALA A 654 -30.80 -6.22 27.62
N ALA A 655 -30.94 -7.31 28.38
CA ALA A 655 -31.83 -7.36 29.53
C ALA A 655 -31.35 -6.46 30.71
N ALA A 656 -30.04 -6.34 30.91
CA ALA A 656 -29.48 -5.58 32.04
C ALA A 656 -29.44 -4.05 31.83
N ALA A 657 -29.23 -3.57 30.60
CA ALA A 657 -28.94 -2.14 30.38
C ALA A 657 -29.50 -1.51 29.09
N LEU A 658 -29.61 -2.25 27.98
CA LEU A 658 -29.97 -1.66 26.67
C LEU A 658 -31.46 -1.77 26.29
N GLY A 659 -32.20 -2.66 26.96
CA GLY A 659 -33.61 -2.92 26.70
C GLY A 659 -33.88 -3.66 25.38
N SER A 660 -35.17 -3.80 25.04
CA SER A 660 -35.65 -4.58 23.89
C SER A 660 -35.31 -4.00 22.52
N ALA A 661 -34.61 -2.86 22.45
CA ALA A 661 -34.08 -2.29 21.20
C ALA A 661 -32.76 -2.96 20.76
N ALA A 662 -32.10 -3.71 21.64
CA ALA A 662 -30.78 -4.31 21.41
C ALA A 662 -30.82 -5.76 20.89
N THR A 663 -31.77 -6.08 20.01
CA THR A 663 -31.78 -7.37 19.29
C THR A 663 -30.78 -7.32 18.12
N LEU A 664 -29.87 -8.29 18.10
CA LEU A 664 -28.86 -8.49 17.06
C LEU A 664 -29.46 -9.24 15.87
N GLY A 665 -29.30 -8.68 14.66
CA GLY A 665 -29.53 -9.36 13.39
C GLY A 665 -28.27 -10.02 12.81
N SER A 666 -27.12 -9.86 13.46
CA SER A 666 -25.82 -10.41 13.04
C SER A 666 -24.99 -10.88 14.24
N ALA A 667 -23.79 -11.42 13.98
CA ALA A 667 -22.73 -11.40 15.00
C ALA A 667 -22.38 -9.93 15.35
N PRO A 668 -22.02 -9.64 16.61
CA PRO A 668 -21.42 -8.35 16.96
C PRO A 668 -19.95 -8.29 16.51
N SER A 669 -19.39 -7.09 16.47
CA SER A 669 -17.95 -6.85 16.48
C SER A 669 -17.62 -5.86 17.59
N VAL A 670 -16.64 -6.20 18.42
CA VAL A 670 -16.15 -5.31 19.49
C VAL A 670 -14.76 -4.75 19.18
N THR A 671 -14.53 -3.52 19.61
CA THR A 671 -13.20 -2.92 19.76
C THR A 671 -13.14 -2.08 21.04
N VAL A 672 -11.94 -1.71 21.50
CA VAL A 672 -11.74 -0.78 22.62
C VAL A 672 -11.09 0.52 22.16
N THR A 673 -11.28 1.60 22.91
CA THR A 673 -10.51 2.83 22.70
C THR A 673 -9.05 2.66 23.17
N PRO A 674 -8.06 3.36 22.56
CA PRO A 674 -6.64 3.19 22.92
C PRO A 674 -6.23 3.67 24.32
N ASP A 675 -7.11 4.33 25.05
CA ASP A 675 -6.95 4.63 26.49
C ASP A 675 -7.53 3.53 27.41
N GLY A 676 -8.19 2.52 26.83
CA GLY A 676 -8.88 1.44 27.54
C GLY A 676 -10.17 1.85 28.27
N THR A 677 -10.63 3.11 28.14
CA THR A 677 -11.76 3.61 28.96
C THR A 677 -13.14 3.19 28.43
N SER A 678 -13.22 2.85 27.14
CA SER A 678 -14.49 2.55 26.46
C SER A 678 -14.44 1.25 25.65
N GLN A 679 -15.49 0.44 25.79
CA GLN A 679 -15.78 -0.72 24.92
C GLN A 679 -16.79 -0.27 23.87
N LEU A 680 -16.55 -0.56 22.59
CA LEU A 680 -17.43 -0.18 21.47
C LEU A 680 -17.92 -1.45 20.78
N VAL A 681 -19.23 -1.71 20.79
CA VAL A 681 -19.83 -2.94 20.23
C VAL A 681 -20.79 -2.57 19.09
N PHE A 682 -20.48 -3.04 17.89
CA PHE A 682 -21.23 -2.79 16.66
C PHE A 682 -21.97 -4.05 16.17
N TRP A 683 -23.17 -3.89 15.61
CA TRP A 683 -23.90 -4.99 14.97
C TRP A 683 -24.88 -4.50 13.89
N SER A 684 -25.36 -5.41 13.05
CA SER A 684 -26.52 -5.15 12.19
C SER A 684 -27.82 -5.42 12.95
N ALA A 685 -28.77 -4.50 12.91
CA ALA A 685 -30.17 -4.79 13.25
C ALA A 685 -30.77 -5.83 12.26
N PRO A 686 -31.88 -6.51 12.62
CA PRO A 686 -32.59 -7.42 11.70
C PRO A 686 -33.09 -6.79 10.39
N GLY A 687 -33.11 -5.45 10.29
CA GLY A 687 -33.41 -4.69 9.07
C GLY A 687 -32.20 -4.11 8.34
N GLY A 688 -30.96 -4.56 8.63
CA GLY A 688 -29.75 -4.09 7.94
C GLY A 688 -29.22 -2.72 8.37
N ALA A 689 -29.62 -2.20 9.54
CA ALA A 689 -29.10 -0.93 10.07
C ALA A 689 -27.89 -1.17 10.99
N LEU A 690 -26.81 -0.38 10.83
CA LEU A 690 -25.68 -0.36 11.75
C LEU A 690 -26.12 0.21 13.10
N LEU A 691 -25.99 -0.60 14.16
CA LEU A 691 -26.19 -0.23 15.55
C LEU A 691 -24.85 -0.24 16.29
N GLU A 692 -24.71 0.66 17.27
CA GLU A 692 -23.58 0.69 18.22
C GLU A 692 -24.12 0.85 19.65
N ALA A 693 -23.60 0.06 20.59
CA ALA A 693 -23.68 0.38 22.02
C ALA A 693 -22.26 0.39 22.62
N TRP A 694 -22.05 1.24 23.63
CA TRP A 694 -20.74 1.43 24.24
C TRP A 694 -20.77 1.49 25.76
N TRP A 695 -19.84 0.79 26.39
CA TRP A 695 -19.54 0.94 27.81
C TRP A 695 -18.61 2.13 27.99
N ALA A 696 -19.02 3.13 28.77
CA ALA A 696 -18.18 4.26 29.14
C ALA A 696 -18.65 4.86 30.47
N GLY A 697 -17.71 5.29 31.31
CA GLY A 697 -18.01 5.95 32.58
C GLY A 697 -18.77 5.07 33.59
N GLY A 698 -18.59 3.75 33.54
CA GLY A 698 -19.22 2.80 34.46
C GLY A 698 -20.66 2.39 34.10
N ARG A 699 -21.09 2.63 32.87
CA ARG A 699 -22.39 2.16 32.35
C ARG A 699 -22.35 1.87 30.85
N TRP A 700 -23.31 1.07 30.39
CA TRP A 700 -23.67 0.97 28.97
C TRP A 700 -24.45 2.20 28.49
N ASN A 701 -24.33 2.50 27.20
CA ASN A 701 -25.01 3.58 26.50
C ASN A 701 -25.41 3.09 25.09
N GLY A 702 -26.47 3.65 24.49
CA GLY A 702 -27.02 3.20 23.21
C GLY A 702 -28.20 2.21 23.38
N PRO A 703 -28.57 1.45 22.32
CA PRO A 703 -27.95 1.45 21.00
C PRO A 703 -28.26 2.72 20.18
N ALA A 704 -27.24 3.31 19.56
CA ALA A 704 -27.39 4.32 18.52
C ALA A 704 -27.58 3.66 17.15
N ASN A 705 -28.34 4.29 16.24
CA ASN A 705 -28.60 3.77 14.89
C ASN A 705 -27.95 4.69 13.84
N TRP A 706 -26.71 4.37 13.45
CA TRP A 706 -25.92 5.23 12.57
C TRP A 706 -26.42 5.23 11.13
N THR A 707 -27.01 4.12 10.64
CA THR A 707 -27.64 4.08 9.32
C THR A 707 -28.72 5.15 9.16
N SER A 708 -29.53 5.42 10.19
CA SER A 708 -30.54 6.49 10.13
C SER A 708 -30.05 7.85 10.63
N TRP A 709 -29.16 7.92 11.63
CA TRP A 709 -28.73 9.18 12.24
C TRP A 709 -27.57 9.86 11.53
N ALA A 710 -26.61 9.10 10.98
CA ALA A 710 -25.42 9.63 10.31
C ALA A 710 -25.47 9.44 8.79
N PHE A 711 -26.00 8.31 8.33
CA PHE A 711 -25.89 7.88 6.92
C PHE A 711 -27.14 8.15 6.08
N GLY A 712 -28.19 8.76 6.65
CA GLY A 712 -29.41 9.12 5.91
C GLY A 712 -30.19 7.95 5.29
N GLY A 713 -29.98 6.73 5.78
CA GLY A 713 -30.54 5.48 5.25
C GLY A 713 -29.63 4.74 4.25
N LEU A 714 -28.42 5.26 3.95
CA LEU A 714 -27.48 4.63 3.03
C LEU A 714 -26.66 3.50 3.67
N GLY A 715 -26.05 2.67 2.80
CA GLY A 715 -25.12 1.59 3.18
C GLY A 715 -25.71 0.50 4.10
N PRO A 716 -26.88 -0.09 3.80
CA PRO A 716 -27.45 -1.15 4.65
C PRO A 716 -26.57 -2.40 4.70
N LEU A 717 -26.49 -3.00 5.89
CA LEU A 717 -25.68 -4.18 6.20
C LEU A 717 -26.35 -5.46 5.70
N SER A 718 -25.60 -6.25 4.94
CA SER A 718 -25.95 -7.63 4.54
C SER A 718 -25.13 -8.68 5.32
N SER A 719 -24.12 -8.26 6.09
CA SER A 719 -23.38 -9.08 7.06
C SER A 719 -23.42 -8.49 8.47
N GLY A 720 -22.77 -9.15 9.43
CA GLY A 720 -22.25 -8.44 10.59
C GLY A 720 -21.14 -7.45 10.19
N PRO A 721 -20.98 -6.33 10.91
CA PRO A 721 -19.84 -5.44 10.72
C PRO A 721 -18.57 -6.05 11.30
N SER A 722 -17.42 -5.49 10.93
CA SER A 722 -16.16 -5.62 11.66
C SER A 722 -15.62 -4.22 11.95
N ALA A 723 -15.23 -3.98 13.21
CA ALA A 723 -14.84 -2.67 13.70
C ALA A 723 -13.44 -2.68 14.34
N THR A 724 -12.74 -1.56 14.26
CA THR A 724 -11.44 -1.33 14.89
C THR A 724 -11.23 0.16 15.18
N VAL A 725 -10.14 0.53 15.87
CA VAL A 725 -9.79 1.92 16.19
C VAL A 725 -8.30 2.14 15.88
N LEU A 726 -7.96 3.27 15.28
CA LEU A 726 -6.55 3.62 15.02
C LEU A 726 -5.77 3.69 16.36
N PRO A 727 -4.47 3.30 16.40
CA PRO A 727 -3.67 3.26 17.63
C PRO A 727 -3.56 4.61 18.39
N ASN A 728 -3.78 5.73 17.69
CA ASN A 728 -3.78 7.09 18.24
C ASN A 728 -5.16 7.59 18.70
N GLY A 729 -6.22 6.79 18.49
CA GLY A 729 -7.61 7.11 18.85
C GLY A 729 -8.29 8.14 17.94
N SER A 730 -7.67 8.58 16.84
CA SER A 730 -8.22 9.66 16.02
C SER A 730 -9.38 9.23 15.12
N GLN A 731 -9.48 7.93 14.80
CA GLN A 731 -10.58 7.36 14.03
C GLN A 731 -11.01 5.99 14.58
N GLN A 732 -12.32 5.78 14.66
CA GLN A 732 -12.94 4.44 14.68
C GLN A 732 -13.28 4.05 13.24
N LEU A 733 -13.10 2.80 12.86
CA LEU A 733 -13.35 2.29 11.51
C LEU A 733 -14.34 1.12 11.57
N VAL A 734 -15.33 1.07 10.67
CA VAL A 734 -16.31 -0.02 10.59
C VAL A 734 -16.51 -0.43 9.13
N PHE A 735 -16.37 -1.73 8.86
CA PHE A 735 -16.50 -2.34 7.54
C PHE A 735 -17.61 -3.38 7.50
N TRP A 736 -18.30 -3.53 6.37
CA TRP A 736 -19.34 -4.54 6.19
C TRP A 736 -19.53 -4.96 4.73
N GLN A 737 -20.17 -6.11 4.52
CA GLN A 737 -20.78 -6.48 3.25
C GLN A 737 -22.10 -5.73 3.10
N GLY A 738 -22.21 -4.91 2.05
CA GLY A 738 -23.46 -4.28 1.62
C GLY A 738 -24.18 -5.08 0.52
N PRO A 739 -25.23 -4.49 -0.08
CA PRO A 739 -26.05 -5.16 -1.11
C PRO A 739 -25.22 -5.52 -2.35
N SER A 740 -25.53 -6.67 -2.95
CA SER A 740 -24.81 -7.19 -4.14
C SER A 740 -23.33 -7.53 -3.90
N GLU A 741 -22.99 -7.97 -2.69
CA GLU A 741 -21.64 -8.49 -2.33
C GLU A 741 -20.53 -7.44 -2.53
N THR A 742 -20.82 -6.22 -2.07
CA THR A 742 -19.92 -5.06 -2.10
C THR A 742 -19.30 -4.76 -0.73
N LEU A 743 -18.06 -4.31 -0.67
CA LEU A 743 -17.41 -3.81 0.55
C LEU A 743 -17.84 -2.36 0.83
N TRP A 744 -18.26 -2.08 2.06
CA TRP A 744 -18.55 -0.73 2.54
C TRP A 744 -17.72 -0.38 3.77
N GLU A 745 -17.46 0.91 3.92
CA GLU A 745 -16.74 1.52 5.05
C GLU A 745 -17.52 2.72 5.62
N ALA A 746 -17.49 2.90 6.94
CA ALA A 746 -17.71 4.19 7.57
C ALA A 746 -16.72 4.39 8.72
N TRP A 747 -16.37 5.66 8.99
CA TRP A 747 -15.42 6.00 10.05
C TRP A 747 -15.92 7.16 10.92
N TYR A 748 -15.60 7.11 12.21
CA TYR A 748 -15.86 8.19 13.15
C TYR A 748 -14.58 8.98 13.44
N ALA A 749 -14.56 10.26 13.09
CA ALA A 749 -13.46 11.19 13.36
C ALA A 749 -14.02 12.51 13.91
N GLY A 750 -14.50 12.48 15.17
CA GLY A 750 -15.25 13.57 15.82
C GLY A 750 -16.69 13.75 15.33
N ARG A 751 -17.00 13.17 14.17
CA ARG A 751 -18.34 12.84 13.63
C ARG A 751 -18.20 11.61 12.74
N TRP A 752 -19.30 10.96 12.42
CA TRP A 752 -19.33 9.91 11.39
C TRP A 752 -19.15 10.49 9.99
N TYR A 753 -18.47 9.71 9.15
CA TYR A 753 -18.25 9.91 7.72
C TYR A 753 -18.60 8.60 6.97
N GLY A 754 -18.84 8.71 5.67
CA GLY A 754 -19.38 7.61 4.87
C GLY A 754 -20.91 7.57 4.90
N PRO A 755 -21.54 6.44 4.54
CA PRO A 755 -20.91 5.16 4.26
C PRO A 755 -20.42 5.12 2.81
N ALA A 756 -19.14 4.79 2.61
CA ALA A 756 -18.51 4.67 1.30
C ALA A 756 -18.67 3.25 0.75
N ASN A 757 -19.00 3.11 -0.53
CA ASN A 757 -19.04 1.82 -1.23
C ASN A 757 -17.72 1.61 -1.98
N LEU A 758 -16.76 0.94 -1.34
CA LEU A 758 -15.43 0.73 -1.89
C LEU A 758 -15.44 -0.19 -3.14
N SER A 759 -16.53 -0.92 -3.38
CA SER A 759 -16.71 -1.69 -4.61
C SER A 759 -17.06 -0.85 -5.85
N ALA A 760 -17.40 0.43 -5.68
CA ALA A 760 -17.66 1.34 -6.80
C ALA A 760 -16.37 1.87 -7.45
N GLY A 761 -15.29 1.99 -6.66
CA GLY A 761 -14.10 2.80 -6.94
C GLY A 761 -14.20 4.13 -6.22
#